data_AF-A0A1X7H4D4-F1
#
_entry.id   AF-A0A1X7H4D4-F1
#
_cell.length_a   1.000
_cell.length_b   1.000
_cell.length_c   1.000
_cell.angle_alpha   90.00
_cell.angle_beta   90.00
_cell.angle_gamma   90.00
#
_symmetry.space_group_name_H-M   'P 1'
#
loop_
_entity.id
_entity.type
_entity.pdbx_description
1 polymer ?
#
loop_
_entity_poly.entity_id
_entity_poly.type
_entity_poly.pdbx_seq_one_letter_code
_entity_poly.pdbx_strand_id
1 'polypeptide(L)'
;MIKTIIFGKRSSLTNSIIKKIKKFEVISSSNINFDNLKFDDSQKKNYIFNNFYPSFKLNTLSPTQYESFLNLSLVNLIKILSNLSIKNINKIIYTSSSSVYGIDEDLKHSSSDKYNRKIYSSFKYSSEKIIQNFCQNRKINFYIMRLFNTYGDTTDQFSFIEKLIHSKKNNLKLTLINNGVSLRDFINIDDVALIYKKFLEKKCDDGIYDIGTGQGKLIQNLVDFVNFDKKKLIKKNNSHEISNSIADITRLTKNIGNIKFKSLENYLMRNLRISKKKVFFSTKFNYSNVEYKGSVIYGAGFAGEKLFLRLKKKEKIIFFVDDDPKKQNNLFNNIPIISFDSLKQINRRKIIDKIYIAMPSLSNLEIDNLNIKLRKYFFDVRYLPEKKFLNNNYINLNDLKNDQLNLFLNRKPIYIDKIKGLKKKNILVTGAVGTIGFEICRQLIYQNAKNVVGIDKSEIGIYEKKDQIDKRFKLKLCDINDSTLINQIISKNKIDLIIHAAAYKHVNILEKNVHAAVVNNIIGTKTLCEVAVKKNIDLILISTDKAAQPKSVLGYSKKICEQIIHFYNKNSKKNYMNIVRFGNVFGSSGSAITKFIEQINNNEPLTITNKSATRFFMTILEACYLVIKTTSFKIRNKTFILNMGNPINIYELAQKLGEYKKNLDPEYEIKFIETGLKKNEKLHEKLHEKKEKLRKVNHNVFYVSNNNFSYHKFNKLFLNLEKNYKYYSSGKIINCLQEICKI
;
A
#
# COMPACT_ATOMS: atom_id res chain seq x y z
N MET A 1 39.35 23.79 -24.75
CA MET A 1 38.44 22.61 -24.63
C MET A 1 39.14 21.53 -23.81
N ILE A 2 38.48 21.06 -22.76
CA ILE A 2 38.95 19.99 -21.87
C ILE A 2 39.03 18.67 -22.64
N LYS A 3 40.16 17.96 -22.59
CA LYS A 3 40.35 16.65 -23.24
C LYS A 3 39.46 15.60 -22.57
N THR A 4 38.83 14.73 -23.36
CA THR A 4 38.00 13.62 -22.86
C THR A 4 38.70 12.29 -23.05
N ILE A 5 38.97 11.57 -21.95
CA ILE A 5 39.50 10.21 -21.98
C ILE A 5 38.32 9.23 -21.89
N ILE A 6 38.24 8.29 -22.82
CA ILE A 6 37.21 7.25 -22.86
C ILE A 6 37.87 5.91 -22.55
N PHE A 7 37.52 5.31 -21.41
CA PHE A 7 37.93 3.95 -21.05
C PHE A 7 36.90 2.95 -21.54
N GLY A 8 37.32 2.07 -22.45
CA GLY A 8 36.49 1.01 -23.02
C GLY A 8 36.92 0.65 -24.45
N LYS A 9 36.27 -0.37 -25.02
CA LYS A 9 36.51 -0.76 -26.42
C LYS A 9 36.00 0.30 -27.41
N ARG A 10 36.50 0.28 -28.65
CA ARG A 10 35.94 1.04 -29.80
C ARG A 10 34.59 0.45 -30.27
N SER A 11 33.62 0.44 -29.37
CA SER A 11 32.23 0.09 -29.64
C SER A 11 31.56 1.10 -30.58
N SER A 12 30.42 0.73 -31.17
CA SER A 12 29.60 1.65 -31.97
C SER A 12 29.16 2.88 -31.17
N LEU A 13 28.91 2.75 -29.86
CA LEU A 13 28.65 3.90 -28.98
C LEU A 13 29.90 4.79 -28.85
N THR A 14 31.06 4.21 -28.58
CA THR A 14 32.33 4.96 -28.49
C THR A 14 32.61 5.70 -29.79
N ASN A 15 32.45 5.04 -30.94
CA ASN A 15 32.64 5.62 -32.27
C ASN A 15 31.64 6.77 -32.54
N SER A 16 30.40 6.62 -32.07
CA SER A 16 29.39 7.67 -32.19
C SER A 16 29.70 8.87 -31.29
N ILE A 17 30.21 8.64 -30.07
CA ILE A 17 30.64 9.70 -29.15
C ILE A 17 31.82 10.48 -29.74
N ILE A 18 32.87 9.81 -30.21
CA ILE A 18 34.08 10.48 -30.74
C ILE A 18 33.77 11.32 -31.99
N LYS A 19 32.81 10.91 -32.83
CA LYS A 19 32.31 11.72 -33.95
C LYS A 19 31.66 13.05 -33.52
N LYS A 20 31.29 13.19 -32.24
CA LYS A 20 30.60 14.36 -31.69
C LYS A 20 31.50 15.26 -30.83
N ILE A 21 32.73 14.84 -30.52
CA ILE A 21 33.68 15.57 -29.66
C ILE A 21 35.03 15.79 -30.36
N LYS A 22 35.70 16.92 -30.10
CA LYS A 22 36.91 17.32 -30.86
C LYS A 22 38.24 16.83 -30.25
N LYS A 23 38.39 16.84 -28.91
CA LYS A 23 39.63 16.43 -28.21
C LYS A 23 39.37 15.20 -27.37
N PHE A 24 39.81 14.04 -27.84
CA PHE A 24 39.57 12.78 -27.14
C PHE A 24 40.76 11.82 -27.22
N GLU A 25 40.75 10.85 -26.33
CA GLU A 25 41.63 9.69 -26.33
C GLU A 25 40.81 8.47 -25.92
N VAL A 26 40.99 7.34 -26.60
CA VAL A 26 40.29 6.09 -26.28
C VAL A 26 41.31 5.07 -25.80
N ILE A 27 41.16 4.63 -24.56
CA ILE A 27 42.04 3.65 -23.92
C ILE A 27 41.25 2.35 -23.75
N SER A 28 41.73 1.25 -24.36
CA SER A 28 41.07 -0.04 -24.23
C SER A 28 41.24 -0.60 -22.83
N SER A 29 40.14 -0.88 -22.15
CA SER A 29 40.14 -1.44 -20.79
C SER A 29 40.70 -2.86 -20.68
N SER A 30 40.84 -3.59 -21.80
CA SER A 30 41.40 -4.94 -21.84
C SER A 30 42.93 -4.99 -21.87
N ASN A 31 43.58 -3.89 -22.30
CA ASN A 31 45.02 -3.84 -22.57
C ASN A 31 45.70 -2.77 -21.71
N ILE A 32 45.11 -2.44 -20.55
CA ILE A 32 45.68 -1.46 -19.63
C ILE A 32 46.81 -2.14 -18.86
N ASN A 33 48.05 -1.73 -19.14
CA ASN A 33 49.17 -2.01 -18.25
C ASN A 33 49.08 -1.05 -17.05
N PHE A 34 48.63 -1.57 -15.91
CA PHE A 34 48.44 -0.79 -14.69
C PHE A 34 49.76 -0.36 -14.06
N ASP A 35 50.86 -1.09 -14.29
CA ASP A 35 52.17 -0.78 -13.72
C ASP A 35 52.81 0.46 -14.38
N ASN A 36 52.40 0.78 -15.61
CA ASN A 36 52.90 1.91 -16.40
C ASN A 36 51.84 3.01 -16.65
N LEU A 37 50.72 2.99 -15.93
CA LEU A 37 49.60 3.91 -16.16
C LEU A 37 49.87 5.31 -15.58
N LYS A 38 50.75 6.09 -16.22
CA LYS A 38 50.98 7.50 -15.87
C LYS A 38 50.09 8.41 -16.70
N PHE A 39 49.10 9.03 -16.08
CA PHE A 39 48.33 10.10 -16.72
C PHE A 39 49.11 11.41 -16.61
N ASP A 40 49.25 12.13 -17.73
CA ASP A 40 49.77 13.50 -17.70
C ASP A 40 48.93 14.36 -16.75
N ASP A 41 49.52 14.86 -15.67
CA ASP A 41 48.82 15.55 -14.58
C ASP A 41 48.78 17.08 -14.73
N SER A 42 49.14 17.62 -15.89
CA SER A 42 49.21 19.08 -16.10
C SER A 42 47.85 19.76 -16.35
N GLN A 43 46.82 19.02 -16.80
CA GLN A 43 45.55 19.61 -17.25
C GLN A 43 44.31 18.82 -16.80
N LYS A 44 43.22 19.57 -16.53
CA LYS A 44 41.90 19.00 -16.25
C LYS A 44 41.37 18.17 -17.43
N LYS A 45 40.73 17.03 -17.14
CA LYS A 45 40.17 16.11 -18.13
C LYS A 45 38.75 15.64 -17.77
N ASN A 46 37.97 15.30 -18.79
CA ASN A 46 36.72 14.56 -18.62
C ASN A 46 37.00 13.06 -18.77
N TYR A 47 36.31 12.23 -18.01
CA TYR A 47 36.46 10.77 -18.10
C TYR A 47 35.12 10.13 -18.43
N ILE A 48 35.09 9.26 -19.45
CA ILE A 48 33.96 8.43 -19.79
C ILE A 48 34.34 6.97 -19.56
N PHE A 49 33.62 6.30 -18.67
CA PHE A 49 33.76 4.88 -18.41
C PHE A 49 32.65 4.15 -19.17
N ASN A 50 33.00 3.63 -20.35
CA ASN A 50 32.12 2.83 -21.21
C ASN A 50 32.57 1.37 -21.19
N ASN A 51 32.80 0.84 -19.99
CA ASN A 51 33.46 -0.43 -19.79
C ASN A 51 32.47 -1.52 -19.37
N PHE A 52 32.16 -2.44 -20.29
CA PHE A 52 31.48 -3.69 -19.97
C PHE A 52 32.11 -4.83 -20.72
N TYR A 53 32.12 -5.98 -20.06
CA TYR A 53 32.20 -7.25 -20.76
C TYR A 53 31.13 -7.28 -21.87
N PRO A 54 31.46 -7.74 -23.10
CA PRO A 54 30.52 -7.69 -24.21
C PRO A 54 29.22 -8.43 -23.87
N SER A 55 28.08 -7.73 -23.94
CA SER A 55 26.77 -8.27 -23.56
C SER A 55 26.41 -9.56 -24.29
N PHE A 56 26.86 -9.71 -25.54
CA PHE A 56 26.66 -10.93 -26.34
C PHE A 56 27.32 -12.18 -25.76
N LYS A 57 28.39 -12.03 -24.98
CA LYS A 57 29.09 -13.14 -24.31
C LYS A 57 28.46 -13.53 -22.97
N LEU A 58 27.46 -12.80 -22.46
CA LEU A 58 26.85 -13.07 -21.15
C LEU A 58 26.12 -14.42 -21.13
N ASN A 59 25.41 -14.74 -22.21
CA ASN A 59 24.63 -15.99 -22.31
C ASN A 59 25.53 -17.24 -22.40
N THR A 60 26.82 -17.08 -22.69
CA THR A 60 27.79 -18.15 -22.90
C THR A 60 28.97 -18.05 -21.93
N LEU A 61 28.83 -17.30 -20.83
CA LEU A 61 29.91 -17.08 -19.87
C LEU A 61 30.22 -18.40 -19.16
N SER A 62 31.39 -18.97 -19.44
CA SER A 62 31.91 -20.16 -18.76
C SER A 62 32.61 -19.80 -17.45
N PRO A 63 32.80 -20.76 -16.52
CA PRO A 63 33.59 -20.54 -15.30
C PRO A 63 34.99 -19.98 -15.59
N THR A 64 35.64 -20.43 -16.66
CA THR A 64 36.97 -19.95 -17.10
C THR A 64 36.99 -18.50 -17.61
N GLN A 65 35.83 -17.91 -17.92
CA GLN A 65 35.71 -16.51 -18.37
C GLN A 65 35.27 -15.57 -17.25
N TYR A 66 34.94 -16.09 -16.07
CA TYR A 66 34.39 -15.30 -14.96
C TYR A 66 35.39 -14.28 -14.41
N GLU A 67 36.67 -14.65 -14.34
CA GLU A 67 37.74 -13.74 -13.91
C GLU A 67 37.88 -12.55 -14.88
N SER A 68 37.87 -12.80 -16.19
CA SER A 68 37.88 -11.74 -17.20
C SER A 68 36.64 -10.85 -17.09
N PHE A 69 35.47 -11.44 -16.85
CA PHE A 69 34.23 -10.71 -16.62
C PHE A 69 34.31 -9.81 -15.38
N LEU A 70 34.81 -10.31 -14.24
CA LEU A 70 35.03 -9.56 -13.01
C LEU A 70 36.02 -8.42 -13.23
N ASN A 71 37.15 -8.69 -13.89
CA ASN A 71 38.19 -7.72 -14.15
C ASN A 71 37.69 -6.57 -15.03
N LEU A 72 37.06 -6.90 -16.17
CA LEU A 72 36.55 -5.91 -17.10
C LEU A 72 35.31 -5.16 -16.59
N SER A 73 34.46 -5.80 -15.78
CA SER A 73 33.20 -5.19 -15.35
C SER A 73 33.30 -4.40 -14.04
N LEU A 74 34.35 -4.62 -13.23
CA LEU A 74 34.48 -3.99 -11.90
C LEU A 74 35.92 -3.63 -11.51
N VAL A 75 36.86 -4.59 -11.52
CA VAL A 75 38.20 -4.37 -10.93
C VAL A 75 38.96 -3.27 -11.67
N ASN A 76 38.91 -3.25 -13.02
CA ASN A 76 39.60 -2.24 -13.81
C ASN A 76 39.06 -0.82 -13.53
N LEU A 77 37.77 -0.68 -13.23
CA LEU A 77 37.20 0.61 -12.82
C LEU A 77 37.85 1.10 -11.53
N ILE A 78 37.95 0.23 -10.53
CA ILE A 78 38.57 0.55 -9.23
C ILE A 78 40.04 0.93 -9.42
N LYS A 79 40.81 0.10 -10.15
CA LYS A 79 42.23 0.35 -10.41
C LYS A 79 42.47 1.68 -11.14
N ILE A 80 41.65 2.00 -12.15
CA ILE A 80 41.75 3.29 -12.85
C ILE A 80 41.47 4.43 -11.88
N LEU A 81 40.34 4.40 -11.17
CA LEU A 81 39.95 5.47 -10.25
C LEU A 81 41.02 5.73 -9.17
N SER A 82 41.66 4.69 -8.64
CA SER A 82 42.72 4.80 -7.64
C SER A 82 43.99 5.49 -8.16
N ASN A 83 44.22 5.48 -9.48
CA ASN A 83 45.38 6.09 -10.12
C ASN A 83 45.09 7.46 -10.76
N LEU A 84 43.86 7.99 -10.64
CA LEU A 84 43.53 9.32 -11.17
C LEU A 84 43.90 10.42 -10.17
N SER A 85 44.59 11.46 -10.64
CA SER A 85 44.79 12.68 -9.87
C SER A 85 43.48 13.45 -9.71
N ILE A 86 42.97 13.49 -8.48
CA ILE A 86 41.67 14.08 -8.11
C ILE A 86 41.55 15.54 -8.57
N LYS A 87 42.63 16.33 -8.44
CA LYS A 87 42.65 17.77 -8.80
C LYS A 87 42.42 18.02 -10.30
N ASN A 88 42.69 17.01 -11.13
CA ASN A 88 42.62 17.08 -12.58
C ASN A 88 41.32 16.51 -13.16
N ILE A 89 40.39 16.05 -12.32
CA ILE A 89 39.11 15.53 -12.79
C ILE A 89 38.12 16.68 -12.94
N ASN A 90 37.66 16.93 -14.17
CA ASN A 90 36.59 17.88 -14.43
C ASN A 90 35.21 17.25 -14.21
N LYS A 91 34.95 16.13 -14.90
CA LYS A 91 33.67 15.40 -14.89
C LYS A 91 33.89 13.92 -15.14
N ILE A 92 33.06 13.09 -14.53
CA ILE A 92 33.00 11.64 -14.78
C ILE A 92 31.64 11.27 -15.37
N ILE A 93 31.63 10.55 -16.51
CA ILE A 93 30.44 9.91 -17.05
C ILE A 93 30.64 8.40 -16.97
N TYR A 94 29.69 7.69 -16.38
CA TYR A 94 29.70 6.23 -16.35
C TYR A 94 28.50 5.67 -17.13
N THR A 95 28.76 4.81 -18.10
CA THR A 95 27.73 4.21 -18.95
C THR A 95 27.10 3.00 -18.25
N SER A 96 26.01 3.19 -17.54
CA SER A 96 25.27 2.09 -16.91
C SER A 96 24.25 1.45 -17.88
N SER A 97 23.23 0.76 -17.36
CA SER A 97 22.22 0.01 -18.12
C SER A 97 20.90 0.01 -17.36
N SER A 98 19.77 0.07 -18.06
CA SER A 98 18.44 -0.08 -17.45
C SER A 98 18.23 -1.46 -16.79
N SER A 99 19.09 -2.43 -17.08
CA SER A 99 19.06 -3.76 -16.44
C SER A 99 19.22 -3.71 -14.92
N VAL A 100 19.83 -2.67 -14.35
CA VAL A 100 19.99 -2.49 -12.89
C VAL A 100 18.65 -2.40 -12.15
N TYR A 101 17.56 -2.05 -12.84
CA TYR A 101 16.22 -2.05 -12.26
C TYR A 101 15.65 -3.46 -12.02
N GLY A 102 16.25 -4.49 -12.60
CA GLY A 102 15.84 -5.89 -12.45
C GLY A 102 16.54 -6.66 -11.33
N ILE A 103 17.18 -5.98 -10.38
CA ILE A 103 17.82 -6.60 -9.21
C ILE A 103 16.74 -6.79 -8.13
N ASP A 104 16.49 -8.04 -7.74
CA ASP A 104 15.55 -8.39 -6.67
C ASP A 104 16.10 -7.99 -5.28
N GLU A 105 15.21 -7.79 -4.28
CA GLU A 105 15.63 -7.51 -2.89
C GLU A 105 16.33 -8.71 -2.21
N ASP A 106 16.18 -9.93 -2.74
CA ASP A 106 16.78 -11.16 -2.20
C ASP A 106 17.67 -11.85 -3.24
N LEU A 107 18.99 -11.61 -3.13
CA LEU A 107 20.02 -12.21 -3.98
C LEU A 107 20.42 -13.64 -3.55
N LYS A 108 19.90 -14.17 -2.43
CA LYS A 108 20.36 -15.44 -1.84
C LYS A 108 19.86 -16.68 -2.57
N HIS A 109 18.82 -16.57 -3.40
CA HIS A 109 18.25 -17.68 -4.17
C HIS A 109 18.48 -17.52 -5.68
N SER A 110 19.75 -17.66 -6.10
CA SER A 110 20.23 -17.35 -7.46
C SER A 110 20.07 -18.48 -8.50
N SER A 111 19.47 -19.62 -8.15
CA SER A 111 19.33 -20.80 -9.04
C SER A 111 18.51 -20.56 -10.31
N SER A 112 17.94 -19.36 -10.49
CA SER A 112 17.12 -18.97 -11.64
C SER A 112 17.83 -18.10 -12.69
N ASP A 113 19.08 -17.62 -12.48
CA ASP A 113 19.78 -16.74 -13.43
C ASP A 113 20.46 -17.50 -14.59
N LYS A 114 19.68 -18.26 -15.38
CA LYS A 114 20.17 -19.09 -16.50
C LYS A 114 20.92 -18.33 -17.60
N TYR A 115 20.89 -17.00 -17.62
CA TYR A 115 21.48 -16.17 -18.68
C TYR A 115 22.44 -15.10 -18.15
N ASN A 116 22.90 -15.22 -16.89
CA ASN A 116 23.84 -14.28 -16.27
C ASN A 116 23.34 -12.81 -16.32
N ARG A 117 22.03 -12.58 -16.29
CA ARG A 117 21.43 -11.25 -16.36
C ARG A 117 21.43 -10.57 -15.00
N LYS A 118 21.15 -11.33 -13.92
CA LYS A 118 21.18 -10.78 -12.55
C LYS A 118 22.61 -10.44 -12.14
N ILE A 119 23.58 -11.29 -12.49
CA ILE A 119 25.00 -10.97 -12.28
C ILE A 119 25.44 -9.75 -13.10
N TYR A 120 25.06 -9.63 -14.36
CA TYR A 120 25.39 -8.41 -15.13
C TYR A 120 24.82 -7.14 -14.48
N SER A 121 23.56 -7.19 -14.05
CA SER A 121 22.91 -6.08 -13.36
C SER A 121 23.56 -5.74 -12.02
N SER A 122 23.95 -6.73 -11.22
CA SER A 122 24.60 -6.50 -9.92
C SER A 122 25.96 -5.79 -10.10
N PHE A 123 26.76 -6.21 -11.07
CA PHE A 123 28.06 -5.58 -11.38
C PHE A 123 27.91 -4.13 -11.86
N LYS A 124 26.92 -3.86 -12.72
CA LYS A 124 26.55 -2.50 -13.13
C LYS A 124 26.22 -1.63 -11.92
N TYR A 125 25.37 -2.13 -11.04
CA TYR A 125 24.94 -1.42 -9.84
C TYR A 125 26.09 -1.19 -8.85
N SER A 126 26.97 -2.17 -8.66
CA SER A 126 28.19 -2.03 -7.85
C SER A 126 29.09 -0.92 -8.39
N SER A 127 29.32 -0.89 -9.70
CA SER A 127 30.09 0.17 -10.36
C SER A 127 29.43 1.55 -10.23
N GLU A 128 28.10 1.64 -10.31
CA GLU A 128 27.39 2.88 -10.00
C GLU A 128 27.71 3.37 -8.59
N LYS A 129 27.69 2.48 -7.59
CA LYS A 129 28.00 2.83 -6.19
C LYS A 129 29.45 3.25 -5.99
N ILE A 130 30.39 2.59 -6.67
CA ILE A 130 31.80 2.96 -6.65
C ILE A 130 32.00 4.38 -7.20
N ILE A 131 31.41 4.70 -8.37
CA ILE A 131 31.48 6.05 -8.95
C ILE A 131 30.85 7.08 -8.01
N GLN A 132 29.64 6.79 -7.49
CA GLN A 132 28.95 7.70 -6.56
C GLN A 132 29.81 8.01 -5.35
N ASN A 133 30.31 6.98 -4.67
CA ASN A 133 31.13 7.14 -3.47
C ASN A 133 32.46 7.86 -3.78
N PHE A 134 33.12 7.50 -4.89
CA PHE A 134 34.36 8.14 -5.30
C PHE A 134 34.18 9.65 -5.53
N CYS A 135 33.09 10.04 -6.20
CA CYS A 135 32.86 11.43 -6.61
C CYS A 135 32.26 12.29 -5.49
N GLN A 136 31.28 11.78 -4.73
CA GLN A 136 30.60 12.53 -3.67
C GLN A 136 31.56 12.96 -2.55
N ASN A 137 32.44 12.07 -2.10
CA ASN A 137 33.43 12.38 -1.06
C ASN A 137 34.46 13.43 -1.53
N ARG A 138 34.59 13.62 -2.84
CA ARG A 138 35.62 14.47 -3.47
C ARG A 138 35.04 15.69 -4.20
N LYS A 139 33.72 15.93 -4.10
CA LYS A 139 33.00 17.01 -4.80
C LYS A 139 33.25 17.05 -6.32
N ILE A 140 33.37 15.89 -6.95
CA ILE A 140 33.53 15.75 -8.41
C ILE A 140 32.15 15.61 -9.05
N ASN A 141 31.90 16.35 -10.14
CA ASN A 141 30.67 16.19 -10.92
C ASN A 141 30.67 14.84 -11.63
N PHE A 142 29.62 14.05 -11.40
CA PHE A 142 29.47 12.73 -12.02
C PHE A 142 28.08 12.52 -12.63
N TYR A 143 28.04 11.73 -13.69
CA TYR A 143 26.82 11.43 -14.42
C TYR A 143 26.76 9.93 -14.74
N ILE A 144 25.83 9.23 -14.10
CA ILE A 144 25.57 7.82 -14.34
C ILE A 144 24.45 7.71 -15.37
N MET A 145 24.79 7.19 -16.56
CA MET A 145 23.90 7.13 -17.71
C MET A 145 23.32 5.72 -17.85
N ARG A 146 22.10 5.49 -17.36
CA ARG A 146 21.41 4.20 -17.49
C ARG A 146 20.79 4.10 -18.88
N LEU A 147 21.50 3.45 -19.80
CA LEU A 147 21.03 3.28 -21.18
C LEU A 147 19.87 2.28 -21.24
N PHE A 148 18.78 2.69 -21.90
CA PHE A 148 17.70 1.81 -22.33
C PHE A 148 18.08 1.13 -23.65
N ASN A 149 17.14 0.44 -24.30
CA ASN A 149 17.45 -0.41 -25.44
C ASN A 149 18.00 0.43 -26.60
N THR A 150 19.25 0.21 -26.97
CA THR A 150 19.87 0.96 -28.08
C THR A 150 19.66 0.26 -29.43
N TYR A 151 19.60 1.04 -30.50
CA TYR A 151 19.61 0.57 -31.89
C TYR A 151 20.48 1.46 -32.77
N GLY A 152 20.83 1.00 -33.97
CA GLY A 152 21.75 1.72 -34.86
C GLY A 152 23.18 1.16 -34.86
N ASP A 153 23.41 0.01 -34.23
CA ASP A 153 24.66 -0.73 -34.28
C ASP A 153 24.43 -2.01 -35.09
N THR A 154 24.73 -1.99 -36.38
CA THR A 154 24.49 -3.13 -37.29
C THR A 154 25.31 -4.36 -36.95
N THR A 155 26.30 -4.23 -36.06
CA THR A 155 27.12 -5.34 -35.55
C THR A 155 26.60 -5.91 -34.23
N ASP A 156 25.59 -5.28 -33.62
CA ASP A 156 25.05 -5.69 -32.33
C ASP A 156 24.15 -6.93 -32.46
N GLN A 157 24.70 -8.06 -32.03
CA GLN A 157 24.00 -9.33 -31.97
C GLN A 157 23.05 -9.45 -30.77
N PHE A 158 22.89 -8.41 -29.94
CA PHE A 158 22.02 -8.41 -28.77
C PHE A 158 20.75 -7.59 -28.96
N SER A 159 20.84 -6.43 -29.61
CA SER A 159 19.68 -5.56 -29.88
C SER A 159 18.55 -6.32 -30.59
N PHE A 160 17.35 -6.26 -30.03
CA PHE A 160 16.17 -6.86 -30.64
C PHE A 160 15.88 -6.26 -32.02
N ILE A 161 16.14 -4.95 -32.20
CA ILE A 161 15.92 -4.26 -33.48
C ILE A 161 16.82 -4.82 -34.58
N GLU A 162 18.10 -4.99 -34.27
CA GLU A 162 19.08 -5.49 -35.24
C GLU A 162 18.84 -6.98 -35.54
N LYS A 163 18.46 -7.77 -34.54
CA LYS A 163 17.99 -9.16 -34.73
C LYS A 163 16.76 -9.21 -35.64
N LEU A 164 15.77 -8.35 -35.40
CA LEU A 164 14.56 -8.29 -36.22
C LEU A 164 14.89 -7.97 -37.68
N ILE A 165 15.75 -6.97 -37.92
CA ILE A 165 16.20 -6.59 -39.27
C ILE A 165 16.95 -7.75 -39.93
N HIS A 166 17.93 -8.34 -39.23
CA HIS A 166 18.76 -9.42 -39.75
C HIS A 166 17.92 -10.67 -40.06
N SER A 167 17.06 -11.10 -39.14
CA SER A 167 16.18 -12.25 -39.35
C SER A 167 15.20 -12.00 -40.51
N LYS A 168 14.70 -10.78 -40.68
CA LYS A 168 13.80 -10.44 -41.78
C LYS A 168 14.51 -10.44 -43.13
N LYS A 169 15.72 -9.85 -43.22
CA LYS A 169 16.51 -9.80 -44.47
C LYS A 169 16.96 -11.18 -44.93
N ASN A 170 17.42 -12.00 -43.99
CA ASN A 170 18.00 -13.32 -44.29
C ASN A 170 16.99 -14.46 -44.14
N ASN A 171 15.72 -14.13 -43.97
CA ASN A 171 14.63 -15.10 -43.90
C ASN A 171 14.82 -16.15 -42.77
N LEU A 172 15.43 -15.75 -41.64
CA LEU A 172 15.75 -16.61 -40.50
C LEU A 172 14.61 -16.63 -39.48
N LYS A 173 14.66 -17.59 -38.55
CA LYS A 173 13.72 -17.65 -37.42
C LYS A 173 13.97 -16.50 -36.43
N LEU A 174 12.93 -16.03 -35.76
CA LEU A 174 13.01 -15.01 -34.70
C LEU A 174 12.33 -15.54 -33.44
N THR A 175 13.03 -15.50 -32.31
CA THR A 175 12.47 -15.90 -31.02
C THR A 175 11.72 -14.75 -30.37
N LEU A 176 10.45 -14.96 -30.05
CA LEU A 176 9.61 -14.06 -29.25
C LEU A 176 9.41 -14.62 -27.85
N ILE A 177 9.81 -13.81 -26.87
CA ILE A 177 9.65 -14.11 -25.46
C ILE A 177 8.26 -13.66 -25.01
N ASN A 178 7.52 -14.52 -24.30
CA ASN A 178 6.18 -14.26 -23.78
C ASN A 178 5.23 -13.61 -24.82
N ASN A 179 5.29 -14.06 -26.08
CA ASN A 179 4.53 -13.51 -27.21
C ASN A 179 4.78 -12.01 -27.52
N GLY A 180 5.93 -11.45 -27.14
CA GLY A 180 6.27 -10.07 -27.47
C GLY A 180 5.43 -9.01 -26.76
N VAL A 181 4.79 -9.37 -25.64
CA VAL A 181 3.96 -8.45 -24.83
C VAL A 181 4.79 -7.48 -23.97
N SER A 182 6.13 -7.55 -24.06
CA SER A 182 7.01 -6.67 -23.31
C SER A 182 7.13 -5.30 -23.97
N LEU A 183 7.11 -4.25 -23.15
CA LEU A 183 7.22 -2.86 -23.57
C LEU A 183 8.66 -2.37 -23.38
N ARG A 184 9.23 -1.79 -24.43
CA ARG A 184 10.63 -1.36 -24.45
C ARG A 184 10.78 0.03 -25.04
N ASP A 185 11.56 0.87 -24.39
CA ASP A 185 12.02 2.15 -24.93
C ASP A 185 13.30 1.96 -25.72
N PHE A 186 13.27 2.42 -26.97
CA PHE A 186 14.34 2.27 -27.95
C PHE A 186 14.93 3.63 -28.33
N ILE A 187 16.23 3.81 -28.14
CA ILE A 187 16.95 5.05 -28.46
C ILE A 187 18.09 4.79 -29.44
N ASN A 188 18.27 5.70 -30.41
CA ASN A 188 19.36 5.58 -31.38
C ASN A 188 20.72 5.90 -30.74
N ILE A 189 21.75 5.17 -31.12
CA ILE A 189 23.10 5.35 -30.54
C ILE A 189 23.70 6.74 -30.81
N ASP A 190 23.35 7.40 -31.92
CA ASP A 190 23.77 8.78 -32.19
C ASP A 190 23.09 9.78 -31.27
N ASP A 191 21.85 9.52 -30.86
CA ASP A 191 21.13 10.37 -29.90
C ASP A 191 21.74 10.22 -28.50
N VAL A 192 22.15 8.99 -28.13
CA VAL A 192 22.94 8.76 -26.91
C VAL A 192 24.25 9.55 -26.96
N ALA A 193 24.99 9.49 -28.07
CA ALA A 193 26.22 10.27 -28.25
C ALA A 193 25.98 11.79 -28.16
N LEU A 194 24.86 12.28 -28.71
CA LEU A 194 24.46 13.69 -28.58
C LEU A 194 24.20 14.08 -27.12
N ILE A 195 23.55 13.21 -26.35
CA ILE A 195 23.34 13.43 -24.91
C ILE A 195 24.68 13.53 -24.19
N TYR A 196 25.62 12.60 -24.46
CA TYR A 196 26.94 12.61 -23.82
C TYR A 196 27.69 13.90 -24.14
N LYS A 197 27.68 14.34 -25.40
CA LYS A 197 28.23 15.63 -25.81
C LYS A 197 27.64 16.78 -24.97
N LYS A 198 26.31 16.84 -24.83
CA LYS A 198 25.64 17.89 -24.04
C LYS A 198 26.06 17.87 -22.56
N PHE A 199 26.25 16.71 -21.94
CA PHE A 199 26.73 16.62 -20.55
C PHE A 199 28.20 17.01 -20.38
N LEU A 200 29.03 16.77 -21.40
CA LEU A 200 30.41 17.27 -21.41
C LEU A 200 30.44 18.80 -21.50
N GLU A 201 29.61 19.39 -22.36
CA GLU A 201 29.58 20.84 -22.64
C GLU A 201 28.83 21.65 -21.57
N LYS A 202 27.70 21.18 -21.06
CA LYS A 202 26.85 21.91 -20.10
C LYS A 202 27.13 21.54 -18.65
N LYS A 203 26.84 22.46 -17.73
CA LYS A 203 26.81 22.16 -16.29
C LYS A 203 25.43 21.58 -15.95
N CYS A 204 25.37 20.26 -15.77
CA CYS A 204 24.17 19.55 -15.32
C CYS A 204 24.32 19.16 -13.84
N ASP A 205 23.20 18.94 -13.15
CA ASP A 205 23.17 18.37 -11.80
C ASP A 205 23.88 17.01 -11.78
N ASP A 206 24.70 16.73 -10.77
CA ASP A 206 25.34 15.41 -10.65
C ASP A 206 24.34 14.33 -10.26
N GLY A 207 24.50 13.11 -10.79
CA GLY A 207 23.68 11.97 -10.39
C GLY A 207 23.33 11.01 -11.53
N ILE A 208 22.21 10.30 -11.35
CA ILE A 208 21.76 9.22 -12.23
C ILE A 208 20.72 9.75 -13.23
N TYR A 209 20.87 9.36 -14.49
CA TYR A 209 20.02 9.74 -15.61
C TYR A 209 19.61 8.50 -16.41
N ASP A 210 18.30 8.35 -16.62
CA ASP A 210 17.75 7.37 -17.55
C ASP A 210 17.87 7.92 -18.98
N ILE A 211 18.52 7.14 -19.85
CA ILE A 211 18.79 7.51 -21.24
C ILE A 211 17.92 6.67 -22.16
N GLY A 212 16.80 7.23 -22.57
CA GLY A 212 15.83 6.69 -23.52
C GLY A 212 15.00 7.81 -24.13
N THR A 213 13.96 7.46 -24.88
CA THR A 213 13.05 8.42 -25.52
C THR A 213 11.86 8.81 -24.64
N GLY A 214 11.63 8.08 -23.54
CA GLY A 214 10.42 8.18 -22.73
C GLY A 214 9.20 7.57 -23.41
N GLN A 215 9.38 6.82 -24.50
CA GLN A 215 8.30 6.21 -25.27
C GLN A 215 8.55 4.72 -25.44
N GLY A 216 7.62 3.90 -24.95
CA GLY A 216 7.64 2.45 -25.12
C GLY A 216 7.01 2.01 -26.43
N LYS A 217 7.58 0.94 -27.00
CA LYS A 217 7.02 0.18 -28.13
C LYS A 217 6.89 -1.29 -27.69
N LEU A 218 5.74 -1.90 -27.98
CA LEU A 218 5.57 -3.34 -27.76
C LEU A 218 6.44 -4.10 -28.76
N ILE A 219 7.12 -5.14 -28.28
CA ILE A 219 7.93 -6.01 -29.14
C ILE A 219 7.07 -6.61 -30.26
N GLN A 220 5.85 -7.04 -29.96
CA GLN A 220 4.91 -7.57 -30.94
C GLN A 220 4.59 -6.55 -32.04
N ASN A 221 4.36 -5.27 -31.69
CA ASN A 221 4.08 -4.22 -32.67
C ASN A 221 5.26 -4.02 -33.64
N LEU A 222 6.50 -4.19 -33.18
CA LEU A 222 7.69 -4.10 -34.05
C LEU A 222 7.71 -5.24 -35.06
N VAL A 223 7.40 -6.46 -34.62
CA VAL A 223 7.31 -7.65 -35.48
C VAL A 223 6.20 -7.50 -36.53
N ASP A 224 5.03 -7.01 -36.11
CA ASP A 224 3.89 -6.79 -37.00
C ASP A 224 4.15 -5.66 -38.00
N PHE A 225 4.87 -4.61 -37.57
CA PHE A 225 5.22 -3.48 -38.44
C PHE A 225 6.11 -3.88 -39.62
N VAL A 226 7.08 -4.77 -39.39
CA VAL A 226 7.94 -5.28 -40.47
C VAL A 226 7.30 -6.43 -41.26
N ASN A 227 6.02 -6.73 -41.00
CA ASN A 227 5.28 -7.86 -41.56
C ASN A 227 6.11 -9.16 -41.47
N PHE A 228 6.64 -9.49 -40.31
CA PHE A 228 7.45 -10.70 -40.14
C PHE A 228 6.62 -11.97 -40.38
N ASP A 229 7.20 -13.00 -40.99
CA ASP A 229 6.50 -14.26 -41.25
C ASP A 229 6.18 -14.99 -39.94
N LYS A 230 4.89 -15.15 -39.64
CA LYS A 230 4.40 -15.80 -38.42
C LYS A 230 4.88 -17.25 -38.30
N LYS A 231 5.10 -17.96 -39.41
CA LYS A 231 5.62 -19.35 -39.41
C LYS A 231 7.06 -19.43 -38.91
N LYS A 232 7.80 -18.32 -38.94
CA LYS A 232 9.20 -18.22 -38.51
C LYS A 232 9.37 -17.66 -37.10
N LEU A 233 8.27 -17.40 -36.39
CA LEU A 233 8.29 -16.97 -35.00
C LEU A 233 8.38 -18.18 -34.07
N ILE A 234 9.49 -18.28 -33.33
CA ILE A 234 9.63 -19.26 -32.25
C ILE A 234 9.11 -18.62 -30.96
N LYS A 235 8.03 -19.16 -30.40
CA LYS A 235 7.46 -18.66 -29.14
C LYS A 235 8.11 -19.33 -27.94
N LYS A 236 8.64 -18.53 -27.02
CA LYS A 236 9.13 -18.99 -25.72
C LYS A 236 8.24 -18.40 -24.62
N ASN A 237 7.39 -19.24 -24.03
CA ASN A 237 6.44 -18.84 -22.99
C ASN A 237 7.04 -19.02 -21.59
N ASN A 238 6.42 -18.39 -20.59
CA ASN A 238 6.70 -18.57 -19.16
C ASN A 238 8.16 -18.31 -18.77
N SER A 239 8.80 -17.34 -19.38
CA SER A 239 10.14 -16.90 -18.97
C SER A 239 10.06 -15.63 -18.15
N HIS A 240 10.82 -15.57 -17.05
CA HIS A 240 10.92 -14.38 -16.22
C HIS A 240 11.61 -13.25 -17.00
N GLU A 241 10.82 -12.25 -17.40
CA GLU A 241 11.29 -11.05 -18.09
C GLU A 241 10.59 -9.81 -17.52
N ILE A 242 11.30 -8.69 -17.46
CA ILE A 242 10.72 -7.39 -17.09
C ILE A 242 9.64 -7.04 -18.12
N SER A 243 8.40 -6.89 -17.67
CA SER A 243 7.27 -6.68 -18.58
C SER A 243 7.28 -5.27 -19.20
N ASN A 244 7.78 -4.25 -18.48
CA ASN A 244 7.89 -2.88 -18.95
C ASN A 244 9.24 -2.23 -18.60
N SER A 245 9.92 -1.65 -19.59
CA SER A 245 11.17 -0.89 -19.41
C SER A 245 11.16 0.37 -20.30
N ILE A 246 10.70 1.48 -19.74
CA ILE A 246 10.71 2.81 -20.38
C ILE A 246 11.46 3.83 -19.51
N ALA A 247 12.25 4.70 -20.14
CA ALA A 247 13.08 5.69 -19.44
C ALA A 247 12.24 6.81 -18.82
N ASP A 248 12.54 7.17 -17.56
CA ASP A 248 12.08 8.43 -16.99
C ASP A 248 13.02 9.57 -17.42
N ILE A 249 12.66 10.24 -18.51
CA ILE A 249 13.47 11.31 -19.08
C ILE A 249 13.27 12.66 -18.40
N THR A 250 12.49 12.76 -17.32
CA THR A 250 12.17 14.04 -16.67
C THR A 250 13.42 14.79 -16.22
N ARG A 251 14.35 14.07 -15.58
CA ARG A 251 15.61 14.67 -15.11
C ARG A 251 16.51 15.06 -16.29
N LEU A 252 16.52 14.24 -17.34
CA LEU A 252 17.26 14.48 -18.57
C LEU A 252 16.77 15.77 -19.24
N THR A 253 15.48 15.87 -19.55
CA THR A 253 14.88 17.03 -20.21
C THR A 253 15.02 18.31 -19.39
N LYS A 254 14.90 18.23 -18.06
CA LYS A 254 15.16 19.37 -17.16
C LYS A 254 16.58 19.93 -17.32
N ASN A 255 17.59 19.07 -17.50
CA ASN A 255 18.99 19.49 -17.53
C ASN A 255 19.47 19.92 -18.93
N ILE A 256 19.02 19.24 -19.99
CA ILE A 256 19.56 19.45 -21.34
C ILE A 256 18.53 19.91 -22.39
N GLY A 257 17.30 20.18 -21.95
CA GLY A 257 16.16 20.57 -22.78
C GLY A 257 15.52 19.41 -23.51
N ASN A 258 14.45 19.68 -24.25
CA ASN A 258 13.80 18.70 -25.12
C ASN A 258 14.76 18.28 -26.25
N ILE A 259 14.79 16.98 -26.54
CA ILE A 259 15.56 16.41 -27.66
C ILE A 259 14.58 15.80 -28.64
N LYS A 260 14.75 16.13 -29.92
CA LYS A 260 14.06 15.44 -31.01
C LYS A 260 14.84 14.18 -31.34
N PHE A 261 14.40 13.05 -30.80
CA PHE A 261 15.01 11.74 -31.04
C PHE A 261 14.79 11.26 -32.48
N LYS A 262 15.75 10.48 -33.00
CA LYS A 262 15.60 9.77 -34.27
C LYS A 262 14.47 8.74 -34.15
N SER A 263 13.65 8.67 -35.19
CA SER A 263 12.50 7.76 -35.27
C SER A 263 12.97 6.33 -35.57
N LEU A 264 12.55 5.40 -34.72
CA LEU A 264 12.76 3.97 -34.92
C LEU A 264 12.01 3.45 -36.15
N GLU A 265 10.80 3.97 -36.41
CA GLU A 265 10.00 3.70 -37.60
C GLU A 265 10.82 3.97 -38.86
N ASN A 266 11.39 5.19 -38.97
CA ASN A 266 12.18 5.59 -40.12
C ASN A 266 13.45 4.74 -40.26
N TYR A 267 14.07 4.34 -39.15
CA TYR A 267 15.22 3.46 -39.16
C TYR A 267 14.87 2.06 -39.71
N LEU A 268 13.78 1.46 -39.24
CA LEU A 268 13.29 0.17 -39.73
C LEU A 268 12.87 0.25 -41.21
N MET A 269 12.12 1.29 -41.61
CA MET A 269 11.70 1.49 -42.99
C MET A 269 12.88 1.58 -43.95
N ARG A 270 13.92 2.36 -43.60
CA ARG A 270 15.13 2.51 -44.41
C ARG A 270 15.88 1.19 -44.54
N ASN A 271 16.09 0.50 -43.42
CA ASN A 271 16.86 -0.74 -43.41
C ASN A 271 16.15 -1.91 -44.11
N LEU A 272 14.81 -1.96 -44.08
CA LEU A 272 14.00 -3.03 -44.65
C LEU A 272 13.26 -2.66 -45.94
N ARG A 273 13.52 -1.46 -46.49
CA ARG A 273 12.90 -0.93 -47.72
C ARG A 273 11.36 -0.99 -47.70
N ILE A 274 10.74 -0.64 -46.57
CA ILE A 274 9.28 -0.66 -46.38
C ILE A 274 8.67 0.64 -46.94
N SER A 275 7.70 0.54 -47.85
CA SER A 275 7.09 1.68 -48.56
C SER A 275 5.86 2.30 -47.89
N LYS A 276 5.11 1.56 -47.06
CA LYS A 276 3.89 2.06 -46.38
C LYS A 276 4.22 2.71 -45.03
N LYS A 277 3.78 3.96 -44.81
CA LYS A 277 3.77 4.62 -43.50
C LYS A 277 2.70 3.99 -42.59
N LYS A 278 3.04 2.92 -41.87
CA LYS A 278 2.31 2.55 -40.64
C LYS A 278 2.88 3.37 -39.49
N VAL A 279 2.07 3.86 -38.57
CA VAL A 279 2.53 4.59 -37.37
C VAL A 279 2.43 3.65 -36.18
N PHE A 280 3.49 3.54 -35.38
CA PHE A 280 3.41 2.80 -34.11
C PHE A 280 2.51 3.54 -33.12
N PHE A 281 1.60 2.84 -32.46
CA PHE A 281 1.09 3.30 -31.17
C PHE A 281 2.23 3.24 -30.15
N SER A 282 2.74 4.40 -29.75
CA SER A 282 3.69 4.53 -28.64
C SER A 282 2.93 4.82 -27.35
N THR A 283 3.26 4.10 -26.29
CA THR A 283 2.87 4.49 -24.94
C THR A 283 3.95 5.43 -24.39
N LYS A 284 3.58 6.70 -24.16
CA LYS A 284 4.48 7.61 -23.45
C LYS A 284 4.60 7.15 -22.00
N PHE A 285 5.79 7.28 -21.43
CA PHE A 285 5.96 7.33 -19.98
C PHE A 285 5.40 8.67 -19.47
N ASN A 286 4.09 8.82 -19.52
CA ASN A 286 3.43 9.86 -18.75
C ASN A 286 3.17 9.29 -17.36
N TYR A 287 4.23 9.24 -16.55
CA TYR A 287 4.13 9.63 -15.15
C TYR A 287 4.70 11.04 -15.01
N SER A 288 4.11 11.99 -15.75
CA SER A 288 4.10 13.37 -15.28
C SER A 288 3.67 13.37 -13.81
N ASN A 289 4.18 14.33 -13.02
CA ASN A 289 3.84 14.65 -11.62
C ASN A 289 2.33 14.94 -11.39
N VAL A 290 1.47 14.08 -11.93
CA VAL A 290 0.04 14.07 -11.80
C VAL A 290 -0.22 13.18 -10.60
N GLU A 291 -0.89 13.73 -9.59
CA GLU A 291 -1.50 12.96 -8.53
C GLU A 291 -2.52 12.02 -9.20
N TYR A 292 -2.20 10.72 -9.25
CA TYR A 292 -3.20 9.73 -9.67
C TYR A 292 -4.08 9.53 -8.45
N LYS A 293 -5.26 10.15 -8.49
CA LYS A 293 -6.35 9.93 -7.56
C LYS A 293 -7.48 9.20 -8.28
N GLY A 294 -7.84 8.01 -7.80
CA GLY A 294 -8.93 7.22 -8.39
C GLY A 294 -8.92 5.76 -7.95
N SER A 295 -9.89 5.00 -8.48
CA SER A 295 -10.09 3.59 -8.18
C SER A 295 -9.37 2.67 -9.17
N VAL A 296 -9.11 1.44 -8.75
CA VAL A 296 -8.42 0.40 -9.53
C VAL A 296 -9.32 -0.82 -9.64
N ILE A 297 -9.27 -1.53 -10.77
CA ILE A 297 -9.99 -2.80 -10.96
C ILE A 297 -8.98 -3.94 -11.08
N TYR A 298 -9.00 -4.89 -10.16
CA TYR A 298 -8.18 -6.10 -10.15
C TYR A 298 -8.93 -7.25 -10.81
N GLY A 299 -8.46 -7.68 -11.97
CA GLY A 299 -9.11 -8.55 -12.94
C GLY A 299 -9.38 -7.75 -14.21
N ALA A 300 -8.58 -7.96 -15.26
CA ALA A 300 -8.76 -7.34 -16.58
C ALA A 300 -9.45 -8.30 -17.58
N GLY A 301 -10.22 -9.26 -17.07
CA GLY A 301 -11.10 -10.11 -17.87
C GLY A 301 -12.46 -9.45 -18.12
N PHE A 302 -13.38 -10.24 -18.68
CA PHE A 302 -14.75 -9.82 -19.00
C PHE A 302 -15.47 -9.13 -17.82
N ALA A 303 -15.34 -9.68 -16.61
CA ALA A 303 -15.96 -9.11 -15.42
C ALA A 303 -15.41 -7.73 -15.04
N GLY A 304 -14.10 -7.54 -15.17
CA GLY A 304 -13.46 -6.23 -14.96
C GLY A 304 -13.94 -5.19 -15.97
N GLU A 305 -14.09 -5.60 -17.23
CA GLU A 305 -14.62 -4.76 -18.30
C GLU A 305 -16.06 -4.30 -18.01
N LYS A 306 -16.96 -5.21 -17.67
CA LYS A 306 -18.35 -4.87 -17.33
C LYS A 306 -18.42 -3.97 -16.11
N LEU A 307 -17.59 -4.23 -15.10
CA LEU A 307 -17.51 -3.39 -13.93
C LEU A 307 -17.05 -1.96 -14.27
N PHE A 308 -16.04 -1.81 -15.12
CA PHE A 308 -15.58 -0.50 -15.57
C PHE A 308 -16.69 0.31 -16.25
N LEU A 309 -17.46 -0.30 -17.16
CA LEU A 309 -18.55 0.39 -17.85
C LEU A 309 -19.61 0.93 -16.87
N ARG A 310 -19.83 0.23 -15.75
CA ARG A 310 -20.72 0.66 -14.68
C ARG A 310 -20.12 1.76 -13.80
N LEU A 311 -18.82 1.68 -13.49
CA LEU A 311 -18.14 2.59 -12.56
C LEU A 311 -17.69 3.90 -13.21
N LYS A 312 -17.32 3.90 -14.50
CA LYS A 312 -16.72 5.06 -15.18
C LYS A 312 -17.54 6.35 -15.12
N LYS A 313 -18.87 6.24 -14.91
CA LYS A 313 -19.78 7.39 -14.75
C LYS A 313 -19.72 8.04 -13.36
N LYS A 314 -19.24 7.30 -12.34
CA LYS A 314 -19.26 7.72 -10.92
C LYS A 314 -17.86 7.83 -10.32
N GLU A 315 -16.90 7.07 -10.83
CA GLU A 315 -15.54 7.00 -10.30
C GLU A 315 -14.51 7.04 -11.43
N LYS A 316 -13.37 7.70 -11.17
CA LYS A 316 -12.23 7.71 -12.07
C LYS A 316 -11.43 6.43 -11.90
N ILE A 317 -11.55 5.52 -12.86
CA ILE A 317 -10.73 4.30 -12.89
C ILE A 317 -9.37 4.64 -13.49
N ILE A 318 -8.30 4.40 -12.74
CA ILE A 318 -6.93 4.80 -13.12
C ILE A 318 -6.05 3.63 -13.58
N PHE A 319 -6.35 2.41 -13.14
CA PHE A 319 -5.64 1.19 -13.55
C PHE A 319 -6.58 -0.01 -13.56
N PHE A 320 -6.29 -0.95 -14.47
CA PHE A 320 -6.62 -2.35 -14.30
C PHE A 320 -5.40 -3.10 -13.76
N VAL A 321 -5.61 -4.18 -13.03
CA VAL A 321 -4.53 -5.03 -12.51
C VAL A 321 -4.87 -6.46 -12.88
N ASP A 322 -3.94 -7.23 -13.42
CA ASP A 322 -4.17 -8.65 -13.71
C ASP A 322 -2.87 -9.42 -13.49
N ASP A 323 -2.96 -10.60 -12.88
CA ASP A 323 -1.81 -11.44 -12.62
C ASP A 323 -1.36 -12.19 -13.88
N ASP A 324 -2.23 -12.33 -14.90
CA ASP A 324 -1.86 -12.89 -16.20
C ASP A 324 -0.88 -11.95 -16.95
N PRO A 325 0.39 -12.35 -17.13
CA PRO A 325 1.37 -11.54 -17.84
C PRO A 325 0.98 -11.20 -19.28
N LYS A 326 0.08 -11.99 -19.91
CA LYS A 326 -0.41 -11.74 -21.28
C LYS A 326 -1.34 -10.52 -21.35
N LYS A 327 -2.06 -10.22 -20.26
CA LYS A 327 -3.00 -9.09 -20.17
C LYS A 327 -2.31 -7.81 -19.70
N GLN A 328 -1.25 -7.93 -18.91
CA GLN A 328 -0.43 -6.81 -18.46
C GLN A 328 0.16 -6.02 -19.64
N ASN A 329 0.40 -4.73 -19.43
CA ASN A 329 0.91 -3.77 -20.42
C ASN A 329 0.03 -3.56 -21.67
N ASN A 330 -1.20 -4.08 -21.67
CA ASN A 330 -2.25 -3.67 -22.60
C ASN A 330 -3.07 -2.51 -22.02
N LEU A 331 -3.85 -1.88 -22.90
CA LEU A 331 -4.83 -0.86 -22.53
C LEU A 331 -6.24 -1.45 -22.66
N PHE A 332 -7.09 -1.15 -21.69
CA PHE A 332 -8.53 -1.36 -21.81
C PHE A 332 -9.23 0.00 -21.76
N ASN A 333 -9.93 0.39 -22.83
CA ASN A 333 -10.57 1.71 -22.94
C ASN A 333 -9.63 2.87 -22.54
N ASN A 334 -8.39 2.84 -23.05
CA ASN A 334 -7.30 3.79 -22.74
C ASN A 334 -6.81 3.80 -21.27
N ILE A 335 -7.19 2.80 -20.46
CA ILE A 335 -6.71 2.60 -19.08
C ILE A 335 -5.70 1.46 -19.05
N PRO A 336 -4.51 1.67 -18.46
CA PRO A 336 -3.47 0.64 -18.42
C PRO A 336 -3.81 -0.54 -17.51
N ILE A 337 -3.53 -1.74 -18.02
CA ILE A 337 -3.52 -3.00 -17.25
C ILE A 337 -2.09 -3.22 -16.74
N ILE A 338 -1.91 -3.26 -15.42
CA ILE A 338 -0.59 -3.35 -14.76
C ILE A 338 -0.48 -4.61 -13.90
N SER A 339 0.74 -4.97 -13.50
CA SER A 339 0.95 -6.04 -12.52
C SER A 339 0.65 -5.58 -11.10
N PHE A 340 0.41 -6.52 -10.19
CA PHE A 340 0.30 -6.24 -8.75
C PHE A 340 1.55 -5.54 -8.19
N ASP A 341 2.75 -5.93 -8.63
CA ASP A 341 3.98 -5.29 -8.19
C ASP A 341 4.09 -3.84 -8.65
N SER A 342 3.65 -3.55 -9.87
CA SER A 342 3.56 -2.18 -10.39
C SER A 342 2.58 -1.36 -9.55
N LEU A 343 1.42 -1.95 -9.21
CA LEU A 343 0.43 -1.31 -8.35
C LEU A 343 0.99 -0.99 -6.95
N LYS A 344 1.76 -1.92 -6.36
CA LYS A 344 2.44 -1.72 -5.07
C LYS A 344 3.46 -0.57 -5.12
N GLN A 345 4.22 -0.46 -6.20
CA GLN A 345 5.17 0.65 -6.39
C GLN A 345 4.46 2.00 -6.56
N ILE A 346 3.35 2.03 -7.32
CA ILE A 346 2.52 3.22 -7.56
C ILE A 346 1.92 3.74 -6.24
N ASN A 347 1.42 2.83 -5.39
CA ASN A 347 0.82 3.17 -4.10
C ASN A 347 1.75 3.97 -3.17
N ARG A 348 3.07 3.74 -3.25
CA ARG A 348 4.06 4.46 -2.43
C ARG A 348 4.16 5.95 -2.78
N ARG A 349 3.64 6.37 -3.94
CA ARG A 349 3.82 7.73 -4.49
C ARG A 349 2.50 8.46 -4.82
N LYS A 350 1.33 7.80 -4.73
CA LYS A 350 0.03 8.27 -5.29
C LYS A 350 -1.17 7.86 -4.43
N ILE A 351 -2.36 8.42 -4.71
CA ILE A 351 -3.59 8.20 -3.94
C ILE A 351 -4.47 7.17 -4.68
N ILE A 352 -4.34 5.89 -4.35
CA ILE A 352 -5.34 4.90 -4.77
C ILE A 352 -6.50 4.96 -3.78
N ASP A 353 -7.68 5.35 -4.26
CA ASP A 353 -8.87 5.54 -3.42
C ASP A 353 -9.48 4.18 -3.04
N LYS A 354 -9.66 3.29 -4.03
CA LYS A 354 -10.29 1.97 -3.87
C LYS A 354 -9.70 0.95 -4.84
N ILE A 355 -9.73 -0.32 -4.45
CA ILE A 355 -9.49 -1.47 -5.34
C ILE A 355 -10.75 -2.31 -5.41
N TYR A 356 -11.22 -2.58 -6.62
CA TYR A 356 -12.30 -3.51 -6.90
C TYR A 356 -11.73 -4.82 -7.43
N ILE A 357 -11.99 -5.94 -6.78
CA ILE A 357 -11.66 -7.26 -7.31
C ILE A 357 -12.83 -7.71 -8.20
N ALA A 358 -12.52 -7.96 -9.48
CA ALA A 358 -13.42 -8.37 -10.54
C ALA A 358 -12.91 -9.68 -11.17
N MET A 359 -12.73 -10.70 -10.32
CA MET A 359 -12.25 -12.04 -10.69
C MET A 359 -13.23 -13.10 -10.17
N PRO A 360 -14.44 -13.20 -10.76
CA PRO A 360 -15.50 -14.05 -10.23
C PRO A 360 -15.24 -15.55 -10.37
N SER A 361 -14.20 -15.94 -11.13
CA SER A 361 -13.76 -17.33 -11.29
C SER A 361 -12.92 -17.84 -10.13
N LEU A 362 -12.54 -16.98 -9.17
CA LEU A 362 -11.77 -17.40 -8.00
C LEU A 362 -12.68 -18.05 -6.96
N SER A 363 -12.17 -19.07 -6.28
CA SER A 363 -12.81 -19.65 -5.09
C SER A 363 -12.84 -18.64 -3.92
N ASN A 364 -13.73 -18.85 -2.95
CA ASN A 364 -13.82 -17.99 -1.76
C ASN A 364 -12.48 -17.89 -1.01
N LEU A 365 -11.75 -19.00 -0.87
CA LEU A 365 -10.43 -19.04 -0.25
C LEU A 365 -9.41 -18.19 -1.01
N GLU A 366 -9.42 -18.24 -2.35
CA GLU A 366 -8.53 -17.41 -3.18
C GLU A 366 -8.88 -15.93 -3.09
N ILE A 367 -10.17 -15.59 -3.04
CA ILE A 367 -10.65 -14.22 -2.83
C ILE A 367 -10.21 -13.69 -1.48
N ASP A 368 -10.34 -14.48 -0.41
CA ASP A 368 -9.89 -14.09 0.93
C ASP A 368 -8.37 -13.90 0.99
N ASN A 369 -7.61 -14.81 0.38
CA ASN A 369 -6.15 -14.67 0.25
C ASN A 369 -5.76 -13.42 -0.54
N LEU A 370 -6.45 -13.13 -1.65
CA LEU A 370 -6.23 -11.93 -2.45
C LEU A 370 -6.61 -10.66 -1.68
N ASN A 371 -7.72 -10.69 -0.94
CA ASN A 371 -8.14 -9.61 -0.05
C ASN A 371 -7.09 -9.34 1.03
N ILE A 372 -6.57 -10.37 1.70
CA ILE A 372 -5.49 -10.25 2.69
C ILE A 372 -4.24 -9.64 2.03
N LYS A 373 -3.84 -10.15 0.87
CA LYS A 373 -2.69 -9.66 0.09
C LYS A 373 -2.83 -8.18 -0.28
N LEU A 374 -4.01 -7.76 -0.73
CA LEU A 374 -4.28 -6.38 -1.13
C LEU A 374 -4.40 -5.44 0.06
N ARG A 375 -5.08 -5.85 1.15
CA ARG A 375 -5.30 -5.01 2.35
C ARG A 375 -4.01 -4.66 3.10
N LYS A 376 -2.92 -5.39 2.87
CA LYS A 376 -1.56 -5.01 3.33
C LYS A 376 -1.07 -3.70 2.73
N TYR A 377 -1.51 -3.36 1.52
CA TYR A 377 -1.03 -2.19 0.78
C TYR A 377 -2.13 -1.15 0.57
N PHE A 378 -3.39 -1.56 0.44
CA PHE A 378 -4.49 -0.68 0.03
C PHE A 378 -5.58 -0.64 1.10
N PHE A 379 -6.15 0.55 1.30
CA PHE A 379 -7.07 0.81 2.39
C PHE A 379 -8.49 0.26 2.12
N ASP A 380 -9.06 0.57 0.96
CA ASP A 380 -10.42 0.17 0.57
C ASP A 380 -10.36 -0.87 -0.55
N VAL A 381 -10.30 -2.15 -0.18
CA VAL A 381 -10.38 -3.30 -1.10
C VAL A 381 -11.79 -3.86 -1.04
N ARG A 382 -12.45 -3.97 -2.20
CA ARG A 382 -13.84 -4.38 -2.37
C ARG A 382 -13.90 -5.52 -3.36
N TYR A 383 -14.50 -6.65 -3.01
CA TYR A 383 -14.81 -7.69 -3.97
C TYR A 383 -16.18 -7.40 -4.61
N LEU A 384 -16.30 -7.58 -5.92
CA LEU A 384 -17.56 -7.37 -6.65
C LEU A 384 -17.85 -8.55 -7.57
N PRO A 385 -18.67 -9.51 -7.13
CA PRO A 385 -19.12 -10.56 -8.03
C PRO A 385 -20.09 -9.98 -9.06
N GLU A 386 -20.03 -10.50 -10.30
CA GLU A 386 -21.10 -10.31 -11.28
C GLU A 386 -22.30 -11.18 -10.89
N LYS A 387 -23.52 -10.67 -11.10
CA LYS A 387 -24.78 -11.40 -10.84
C LYS A 387 -24.85 -12.80 -11.47
N LYS A 388 -24.12 -13.05 -12.57
CA LYS A 388 -24.11 -14.32 -13.31
C LYS A 388 -23.12 -15.36 -12.80
N PHE A 389 -22.18 -14.98 -11.93
CA PHE A 389 -21.15 -15.89 -11.40
C PHE A 389 -21.35 -16.19 -9.91
N LEU A 390 -22.53 -15.86 -9.36
CA LEU A 390 -22.98 -16.22 -8.03
C LEU A 390 -23.44 -17.68 -7.98
N ASN A 391 -22.67 -18.59 -8.60
CA ASN A 391 -22.89 -20.04 -8.49
C ASN A 391 -22.50 -20.60 -7.12
N ASN A 392 -22.01 -19.74 -6.21
CA ASN A 392 -21.98 -20.06 -4.80
C ASN A 392 -23.20 -19.44 -4.14
N ASN A 393 -24.08 -20.29 -3.63
CA ASN A 393 -25.22 -20.00 -2.78
C ASN A 393 -24.83 -19.35 -1.42
N TYR A 394 -23.67 -18.71 -1.30
CA TYR A 394 -23.10 -18.17 -0.06
C TYR A 394 -22.99 -16.64 -0.11
N ILE A 395 -23.44 -15.97 0.95
CA ILE A 395 -23.24 -14.54 1.19
C ILE A 395 -21.93 -14.34 1.97
N ASN A 396 -20.98 -13.57 1.44
CA ASN A 396 -19.84 -13.07 2.21
C ASN A 396 -20.04 -11.59 2.59
N LEU A 397 -19.71 -11.22 3.82
CA LEU A 397 -19.73 -9.82 4.29
C LEU A 397 -18.86 -8.89 3.42
N ASN A 398 -17.79 -9.42 2.82
CA ASN A 398 -16.91 -8.69 1.91
C ASN A 398 -17.53 -8.39 0.53
N ASP A 399 -18.64 -9.05 0.18
CA ASP A 399 -19.33 -8.88 -1.11
C ASP A 399 -20.22 -7.64 -1.13
N LEU A 400 -20.60 -7.14 0.06
CA LEU A 400 -21.45 -5.96 0.20
C LEU A 400 -20.56 -4.70 0.23
N LYS A 401 -20.60 -3.89 -0.84
CA LYS A 401 -19.93 -2.58 -0.89
C LYS A 401 -20.32 -1.73 0.31
N ASN A 402 -19.43 -0.88 0.85
CA ASN A 402 -19.81 0.12 1.87
C ASN A 402 -21.00 1.00 1.44
N ASP A 403 -21.10 1.35 0.16
CA ASP A 403 -22.23 2.14 -0.34
C ASP A 403 -23.52 1.31 -0.42
N GLN A 404 -23.42 0.00 -0.69
CA GLN A 404 -24.56 -0.92 -0.61
C GLN A 404 -24.95 -1.19 0.85
N LEU A 405 -23.99 -1.37 1.75
CA LEU A 405 -24.20 -1.44 3.19
C LEU A 405 -24.91 -0.18 3.67
N ASN A 406 -24.46 1.01 3.26
CA ASN A 406 -25.13 2.25 3.61
C ASN A 406 -26.55 2.37 3.04
N LEU A 407 -26.82 1.78 1.86
CA LEU A 407 -28.20 1.61 1.37
C LEU A 407 -29.02 0.64 2.25
N PHE A 408 -28.47 -0.52 2.64
CA PHE A 408 -29.11 -1.43 3.62
C PHE A 408 -29.38 -0.73 4.94
N LEU A 409 -28.47 0.17 5.35
CA LEU A 409 -28.54 0.91 6.58
C LEU A 409 -29.40 2.19 6.48
N ASN A 410 -29.92 2.53 5.30
CA ASN A 410 -30.64 3.77 5.01
C ASN A 410 -29.85 5.04 5.44
N ARG A 411 -28.54 5.11 5.15
CA ARG A 411 -27.68 6.25 5.50
C ARG A 411 -26.77 6.69 4.36
N LYS A 412 -26.33 7.95 4.42
CA LYS A 412 -25.36 8.52 3.49
C LYS A 412 -23.94 8.08 3.89
N PRO A 413 -23.11 7.64 2.94
CA PRO A 413 -21.74 7.23 3.23
C PRO A 413 -20.89 8.39 3.73
N ILE A 414 -20.01 8.13 4.70
CA ILE A 414 -19.06 9.13 5.19
C ILE A 414 -17.74 8.98 4.44
N TYR A 415 -17.32 10.04 3.76
CA TYR A 415 -16.03 10.08 3.07
C TYR A 415 -14.87 10.22 4.06
N ILE A 416 -13.81 9.43 3.85
CA ILE A 416 -12.65 9.35 4.73
C ILE A 416 -11.56 10.29 4.20
N ASP A 417 -11.44 11.46 4.83
CA ASP A 417 -10.38 12.42 4.52
C ASP A 417 -9.12 12.24 5.37
N LYS A 418 -8.01 12.85 4.94
CA LYS A 418 -6.79 12.93 5.77
C LYS A 418 -7.05 13.74 7.05
N ILE A 419 -6.63 13.19 8.18
CA ILE A 419 -6.79 13.81 9.50
C ILE A 419 -5.51 14.58 9.84
N LYS A 420 -5.64 15.90 10.06
CA LYS A 420 -4.53 16.77 10.47
C LYS A 420 -4.07 16.43 11.88
N GLY A 421 -2.77 16.55 12.15
CA GLY A 421 -2.20 16.43 13.51
C GLY A 421 -1.73 15.04 13.94
N LEU A 422 -1.92 14.00 13.12
CA LEU A 422 -1.49 12.63 13.48
C LEU A 422 -0.03 12.32 13.09
N LYS A 423 0.52 13.00 12.08
CA LYS A 423 1.85 12.67 11.49
C LYS A 423 3.01 12.60 12.47
N LYS A 424 2.93 13.32 13.58
CA LYS A 424 3.99 13.38 14.60
C LYS A 424 3.69 12.55 15.86
N LYS A 425 2.50 11.96 15.97
CA LYS A 425 2.05 11.26 17.18
C LYS A 425 2.41 9.77 17.16
N ASN A 426 2.94 9.27 18.26
CA ASN A 426 3.02 7.85 18.60
C ASN A 426 1.75 7.47 19.37
N ILE A 427 1.02 6.47 18.89
CA ILE A 427 -0.32 6.17 19.38
C ILE A 427 -0.36 4.74 19.91
N LEU A 428 -0.85 4.57 21.13
CA LEU A 428 -1.15 3.26 21.73
C LEU A 428 -2.62 2.93 21.52
N VAL A 429 -2.92 1.76 20.98
CA VAL A 429 -4.28 1.23 20.85
C VAL A 429 -4.41 -0.01 21.72
N THR A 430 -5.36 -0.03 22.64
CA THR A 430 -5.64 -1.24 23.44
C THR A 430 -6.75 -2.05 22.78
N GLY A 431 -6.75 -3.38 22.92
CA GLY A 431 -7.75 -4.21 22.24
C GLY A 431 -7.43 -4.30 20.74
N ALA A 432 -6.14 -4.23 20.40
CA ALA A 432 -5.66 -3.97 19.06
C ALA A 432 -5.89 -5.12 18.08
N VAL A 433 -6.25 -6.30 18.56
CA VAL A 433 -6.58 -7.45 17.69
C VAL A 433 -8.09 -7.67 17.58
N GLY A 434 -8.89 -6.98 18.39
CA GLY A 434 -10.35 -6.93 18.26
C GLY A 434 -10.81 -6.12 17.05
N THR A 435 -12.07 -6.30 16.62
CA THR A 435 -12.59 -5.73 15.38
C THR A 435 -12.33 -4.22 15.24
N ILE A 436 -12.73 -3.44 16.26
CA ILE A 436 -12.60 -1.97 16.27
C ILE A 436 -11.15 -1.54 16.48
N GLY A 437 -10.43 -2.14 17.43
CA GLY A 437 -9.05 -1.77 17.72
C GLY A 437 -8.12 -2.02 16.55
N PHE A 438 -8.28 -3.16 15.86
CA PHE A 438 -7.48 -3.49 14.69
C PHE A 438 -7.76 -2.54 13.51
N GLU A 439 -9.03 -2.20 13.26
CA GLU A 439 -9.39 -1.23 12.23
C GLU A 439 -8.84 0.17 12.54
N ILE A 440 -8.89 0.60 13.81
CA ILE A 440 -8.26 1.85 14.24
C ILE A 440 -6.75 1.81 13.98
N CYS A 441 -6.06 0.72 14.32
CA CYS A 441 -4.62 0.58 14.02
C CYS A 441 -4.35 0.75 12.52
N ARG A 442 -5.12 0.07 11.67
CA ARG A 442 -4.99 0.18 10.21
C ARG A 442 -5.21 1.61 9.72
N GLN A 443 -6.25 2.28 10.23
CA GLN A 443 -6.55 3.66 9.87
C GLN A 443 -5.50 4.64 10.35
N LEU A 444 -4.95 4.49 11.55
CA LEU A 444 -3.87 5.36 12.04
C LEU A 444 -2.62 5.29 11.15
N ILE A 445 -2.26 4.09 10.70
CA ILE A 445 -1.16 3.86 9.74
C ILE A 445 -1.47 4.55 8.41
N TYR A 446 -2.69 4.40 7.89
CA TYR A 446 -3.14 5.08 6.67
C TYR A 446 -3.13 6.60 6.82
N GLN A 447 -3.48 7.12 8.00
CA GLN A 447 -3.44 8.55 8.34
C GLN A 447 -2.01 9.06 8.63
N ASN A 448 -0.99 8.21 8.39
CA ASN A 448 0.42 8.51 8.57
C ASN A 448 0.84 8.86 10.00
N ALA A 449 0.21 8.25 11.01
CA ALA A 449 0.74 8.32 12.38
C ALA A 449 2.21 7.89 12.42
N LYS A 450 3.00 8.48 13.34
CA LYS A 450 4.46 8.26 13.41
C LYS A 450 4.78 6.82 13.74
N ASN A 451 4.17 6.31 14.81
CA ASN A 451 4.22 4.92 15.25
C ASN A 451 2.87 4.52 15.81
N VAL A 452 2.45 3.27 15.59
CA VAL A 452 1.25 2.71 16.19
C VAL A 452 1.65 1.46 16.97
N VAL A 453 1.43 1.48 18.29
CA VAL A 453 1.63 0.33 19.17
C VAL A 453 0.26 -0.21 19.52
N GLY A 454 0.02 -1.48 19.22
CA GLY A 454 -1.19 -2.18 19.64
C GLY A 454 -0.88 -3.09 20.82
N ILE A 455 -1.75 -3.09 21.83
CA ILE A 455 -1.71 -4.08 22.92
C ILE A 455 -2.99 -4.88 22.96
N ASP A 456 -2.85 -6.18 23.25
CA ASP A 456 -3.96 -7.09 23.50
C ASP A 456 -3.49 -8.23 24.41
N LYS A 457 -4.42 -8.90 25.08
CA LYS A 457 -4.14 -10.09 25.90
C LYS A 457 -4.36 -11.39 25.14
N SER A 458 -5.01 -11.33 23.97
CA SER A 458 -5.21 -12.50 23.12
C SER A 458 -3.92 -12.79 22.35
N GLU A 459 -3.20 -13.83 22.79
CA GLU A 459 -2.01 -14.33 22.10
C GLU A 459 -2.34 -14.77 20.66
N ILE A 460 -3.39 -15.57 20.48
CA ILE A 460 -3.84 -16.02 19.16
C ILE A 460 -4.19 -14.85 18.24
N GLY A 461 -4.90 -13.84 18.75
CA GLY A 461 -5.23 -12.65 17.97
C GLY A 461 -3.98 -11.86 17.57
N ILE A 462 -2.95 -11.82 18.41
CA ILE A 462 -1.67 -11.20 18.07
C ILE A 462 -0.99 -11.98 16.96
N TYR A 463 -0.92 -13.30 17.09
CA TYR A 463 -0.31 -14.17 16.07
C TYR A 463 -0.97 -13.99 14.70
N GLU A 464 -2.30 -13.96 14.64
CA GLU A 464 -3.06 -13.76 13.40
C GLU A 464 -2.82 -12.39 12.76
N LYS A 465 -2.69 -11.33 13.58
CA LYS A 465 -2.70 -9.93 13.13
C LYS A 465 -1.32 -9.29 12.97
N LYS A 466 -0.24 -9.87 13.51
CA LYS A 466 1.10 -9.24 13.57
C LYS A 466 1.69 -8.80 12.23
N ASP A 467 1.39 -9.50 11.14
CA ASP A 467 1.97 -9.24 9.81
C ASP A 467 0.97 -8.65 8.79
N GLN A 468 -0.19 -8.14 9.25
CA GLN A 468 -1.30 -7.73 8.38
C GLN A 468 -1.30 -6.24 7.96
N ILE A 469 -0.55 -5.35 8.63
CA ILE A 469 -0.61 -3.90 8.36
C ILE A 469 0.68 -3.36 7.72
N ASP A 470 1.67 -2.93 8.52
CA ASP A 470 2.89 -2.26 8.05
C ASP A 470 3.96 -2.32 9.14
N LYS A 471 5.23 -2.07 8.79
CA LYS A 471 6.36 -2.08 9.74
C LYS A 471 6.26 -1.03 10.86
N ARG A 472 5.47 0.05 10.67
CA ARG A 472 5.20 1.06 11.72
C ARG A 472 4.22 0.60 12.80
N PHE A 473 3.53 -0.52 12.57
CA PHE A 473 2.64 -1.14 13.53
C PHE A 473 3.37 -2.20 14.34
N LYS A 474 3.29 -2.12 15.67
CA LYS A 474 3.91 -3.10 16.57
C LYS A 474 2.86 -3.63 17.52
N LEU A 475 2.60 -4.94 17.49
CA LEU A 475 1.75 -5.61 18.47
C LEU A 475 2.56 -6.12 19.66
N LYS A 476 1.96 -6.03 20.85
CA LYS A 476 2.52 -6.52 22.11
C LYS A 476 1.45 -7.25 22.92
N LEU A 477 1.82 -8.40 23.46
CA LEU A 477 1.00 -9.14 24.41
C LEU A 477 1.05 -8.40 25.75
N CYS A 478 -0.09 -7.91 26.21
CA CYS A 478 -0.22 -7.13 27.45
C CYS A 478 -1.69 -7.09 27.87
N ASP A 479 -1.97 -7.44 29.12
CA ASP A 479 -3.26 -7.16 29.75
C ASP A 479 -3.30 -5.68 30.19
N ILE A 480 -4.45 -5.02 30.01
CA ILE A 480 -4.63 -3.62 30.43
C ILE A 480 -4.63 -3.43 31.95
N ASN A 481 -4.70 -4.53 32.72
CA ASN A 481 -4.55 -4.52 34.16
C ASN A 481 -3.08 -4.55 34.63
N ASP A 482 -2.12 -4.82 33.75
CA ASP A 482 -0.69 -4.78 34.07
C ASP A 482 -0.14 -3.35 33.94
N SER A 483 -0.30 -2.58 35.01
CA SER A 483 0.14 -1.18 35.07
C SER A 483 1.66 -1.02 34.85
N THR A 484 2.46 -2.00 35.27
CA THR A 484 3.92 -1.99 35.13
C THR A 484 4.32 -2.12 33.67
N LEU A 485 3.80 -3.13 32.98
CA LEU A 485 4.09 -3.36 31.56
C LEU A 485 3.56 -2.23 30.69
N ILE A 486 2.36 -1.71 30.97
CA ILE A 486 1.80 -0.54 30.26
C ILE A 486 2.72 0.67 30.39
N ASN A 487 3.22 0.96 31.60
CA ASN A 487 4.16 2.06 31.84
C ASN A 487 5.47 1.88 31.06
N GLN A 488 5.99 0.66 30.99
CA GLN A 488 7.18 0.33 30.20
C GLN A 488 6.94 0.54 28.71
N ILE A 489 5.82 0.03 28.17
CA ILE A 489 5.44 0.18 26.76
C ILE A 489 5.29 1.66 26.41
N ILE A 490 4.58 2.42 27.24
CA ILE A 490 4.35 3.85 27.03
C ILE A 490 5.66 4.63 27.01
N SER A 491 6.54 4.38 27.99
CA SER A 491 7.80 5.11 28.12
C SER A 491 8.77 4.75 26.99
N LYS A 492 8.90 3.46 26.66
CA LYS A 492 9.77 2.96 25.58
C LYS A 492 9.38 3.51 24.21
N ASN A 493 8.09 3.64 23.94
CA ASN A 493 7.59 4.08 22.63
C ASN A 493 7.24 5.57 22.57
N LYS A 494 7.42 6.32 23.67
CA LYS A 494 7.12 7.76 23.78
C LYS A 494 5.70 8.08 23.30
N ILE A 495 4.71 7.37 23.86
CA ILE A 495 3.30 7.47 23.44
C ILE A 495 2.74 8.86 23.76
N ASP A 496 2.05 9.46 22.79
CA ASP A 496 1.41 10.78 22.88
C ASP A 496 -0.12 10.69 23.07
N LEU A 497 -0.72 9.57 22.64
CA LEU A 497 -2.18 9.35 22.66
C LEU A 497 -2.49 7.87 22.90
N ILE A 498 -3.44 7.59 23.79
CA ILE A 498 -4.03 6.26 24.00
C ILE A 498 -5.42 6.23 23.38
N ILE A 499 -5.72 5.25 22.53
CA ILE A 499 -7.07 4.93 22.08
C ILE A 499 -7.49 3.60 22.72
N HIS A 500 -8.37 3.69 23.71
CA HIS A 500 -8.80 2.55 24.50
C HIS A 500 -10.02 1.85 23.87
N ALA A 501 -9.76 0.76 23.15
CA ALA A 501 -10.78 -0.11 22.52
C ALA A 501 -10.94 -1.48 23.21
N ALA A 502 -10.17 -1.78 24.26
CA ALA A 502 -10.26 -3.06 24.96
C ALA A 502 -11.47 -3.09 25.90
N ALA A 503 -12.39 -4.02 25.67
CA ALA A 503 -13.53 -4.27 26.56
C ALA A 503 -14.16 -5.63 26.24
N TYR A 504 -14.76 -6.26 27.24
CA TYR A 504 -15.76 -7.29 27.01
C TYR A 504 -17.09 -6.65 26.63
N LYS A 505 -17.77 -7.21 25.61
CA LYS A 505 -18.93 -6.58 24.97
C LYS A 505 -20.19 -7.44 24.86
N HIS A 506 -20.15 -8.72 25.20
CA HIS A 506 -21.28 -9.63 25.02
C HIS A 506 -22.19 -9.59 26.25
N VAL A 507 -23.35 -8.93 26.14
CA VAL A 507 -24.31 -8.74 27.24
C VAL A 507 -24.64 -10.06 27.94
N ASN A 508 -25.06 -11.06 27.17
CA ASN A 508 -25.44 -12.38 27.64
C ASN A 508 -24.31 -13.15 28.36
N ILE A 509 -23.04 -12.90 28.03
CA ILE A 509 -21.91 -13.48 28.76
C ILE A 509 -21.66 -12.69 30.05
N LEU A 510 -21.67 -11.37 29.98
CA LEU A 510 -21.34 -10.51 31.11
C LEU A 510 -22.38 -10.50 32.22
N GLU A 511 -23.66 -10.73 31.92
CA GLU A 511 -24.70 -10.91 32.94
C GLU A 511 -24.39 -12.09 33.88
N LYS A 512 -23.70 -13.12 33.37
CA LYS A 512 -23.26 -14.28 34.17
C LYS A 512 -21.84 -14.13 34.73
N ASN A 513 -21.06 -13.16 34.23
CA ASN A 513 -19.64 -12.99 34.51
C ASN A 513 -19.35 -11.55 34.99
N VAL A 514 -20.09 -11.11 36.02
CA VAL A 514 -20.07 -9.72 36.50
C VAL A 514 -18.69 -9.29 36.97
N HIS A 515 -18.01 -10.15 37.74
CA HIS A 515 -16.63 -9.92 38.19
C HIS A 515 -15.67 -9.64 37.04
N ALA A 516 -15.75 -10.45 35.98
CA ALA A 516 -14.91 -10.28 34.80
C ALA A 516 -15.23 -8.96 34.07
N ALA A 517 -16.49 -8.52 34.07
CA ALA A 517 -16.87 -7.20 33.53
C ALA A 517 -16.24 -6.06 34.34
N VAL A 518 -16.25 -6.15 35.68
CA VAL A 518 -15.63 -5.16 36.57
C VAL A 518 -14.13 -5.09 36.33
N VAL A 519 -13.42 -6.22 36.41
CA VAL A 519 -11.96 -6.25 36.25
C VAL A 519 -11.56 -5.74 34.86
N ASN A 520 -12.13 -6.33 33.81
CA ASN A 520 -11.68 -6.02 32.45
C ASN A 520 -12.10 -4.63 32.00
N ASN A 521 -13.36 -4.23 32.21
CA ASN A 521 -13.84 -2.94 31.69
C ASN A 521 -13.50 -1.81 32.65
N ILE A 522 -13.82 -1.94 33.94
CA ILE A 522 -13.75 -0.84 34.91
C ILE A 522 -12.33 -0.64 35.42
N ILE A 523 -11.74 -1.68 36.03
CA ILE A 523 -10.39 -1.59 36.61
C ILE A 523 -9.33 -1.36 35.52
N GLY A 524 -9.43 -2.06 34.40
CA GLY A 524 -8.57 -1.80 33.24
C GLY A 524 -8.64 -0.35 32.72
N THR A 525 -9.84 0.26 32.67
CA THR A 525 -9.97 1.68 32.31
C THR A 525 -9.30 2.58 33.34
N LYS A 526 -9.46 2.30 34.64
CA LYS A 526 -8.81 3.07 35.73
C LYS A 526 -7.29 3.05 35.57
N THR A 527 -6.70 1.88 35.36
CA THR A 527 -5.24 1.71 35.16
C THR A 527 -4.72 2.60 34.02
N LEU A 528 -5.41 2.62 32.88
CA LEU A 528 -5.02 3.46 31.75
C LEU A 528 -5.16 4.96 32.07
N CYS A 529 -6.20 5.36 32.80
CA CYS A 529 -6.39 6.75 33.21
C CYS A 529 -5.28 7.23 34.16
N GLU A 530 -4.90 6.41 35.15
CA GLU A 530 -3.82 6.72 36.09
C GLU A 530 -2.50 6.94 35.37
N VAL A 531 -2.13 6.04 34.46
CA VAL A 531 -0.91 6.16 33.67
C VAL A 531 -0.96 7.37 32.75
N ALA A 532 -2.12 7.62 32.11
CA ALA A 532 -2.31 8.77 31.23
C ALA A 532 -2.14 10.10 31.97
N VAL A 533 -2.72 10.25 33.18
CA VAL A 533 -2.51 11.44 34.01
C VAL A 533 -1.04 11.55 34.45
N LYS A 534 -0.45 10.48 34.99
CA LYS A 534 0.93 10.48 35.48
C LYS A 534 1.95 10.88 34.41
N LYS A 535 1.70 10.50 33.15
CA LYS A 535 2.60 10.75 32.01
C LYS A 535 2.16 11.93 31.11
N ASN A 536 1.05 12.61 31.44
CA ASN A 536 0.45 13.68 30.62
C ASN A 536 0.13 13.25 29.18
N ILE A 537 -0.49 12.08 29.02
CA ILE A 537 -0.84 11.48 27.73
C ILE A 537 -2.33 11.65 27.46
N ASP A 538 -2.69 12.09 26.26
CA ASP A 538 -4.10 12.20 25.87
C ASP A 538 -4.75 10.82 25.77
N LEU A 539 -6.05 10.70 26.11
CA LEU A 539 -6.76 9.42 26.07
C LEU A 539 -8.12 9.56 25.37
N ILE A 540 -8.45 8.58 24.53
CA ILE A 540 -9.77 8.44 23.93
C ILE A 540 -10.37 7.10 24.34
N LEU A 541 -11.48 7.14 25.08
CA LEU A 541 -12.26 5.96 25.43
C LEU A 541 -13.30 5.67 24.35
N ILE A 542 -13.29 4.45 23.80
CA ILE A 542 -14.40 3.96 23.00
C ILE A 542 -15.52 3.50 23.93
N SER A 543 -16.70 4.08 23.75
CA SER A 543 -17.91 3.74 24.50
C SER A 543 -19.06 3.37 23.55
N THR A 544 -20.23 3.10 24.11
CA THR A 544 -21.38 2.52 23.42
C THR A 544 -22.67 3.22 23.84
N ASP A 545 -23.65 3.25 22.94
CA ASP A 545 -25.04 3.63 23.23
C ASP A 545 -25.64 2.96 24.49
N LYS A 546 -25.22 1.73 24.80
CA LYS A 546 -25.65 1.00 26.01
C LYS A 546 -25.27 1.70 27.31
N ALA A 547 -24.26 2.56 27.30
CA ALA A 547 -23.85 3.37 28.44
C ALA A 547 -24.79 4.56 28.69
N ALA A 548 -25.55 5.03 27.68
CA ALA A 548 -26.40 6.21 27.84
C ALA A 548 -27.54 5.94 28.84
N GLN A 549 -28.28 4.83 28.69
CA GLN A 549 -29.31 4.43 29.66
C GLN A 549 -29.08 2.97 30.07
N PRO A 550 -28.12 2.70 30.95
CA PRO A 550 -27.66 1.33 31.19
C PRO A 550 -28.76 0.48 31.84
N LYS A 551 -28.96 -0.73 31.31
CA LYS A 551 -29.87 -1.76 31.87
C LYS A 551 -29.17 -3.11 32.12
N SER A 552 -27.96 -3.28 31.59
CA SER A 552 -27.18 -4.51 31.63
C SER A 552 -25.81 -4.28 32.22
N VAL A 553 -25.13 -5.33 32.67
CA VAL A 553 -23.76 -5.30 33.21
C VAL A 553 -22.79 -4.62 32.24
N LEU A 554 -22.94 -4.85 30.93
CA LEU A 554 -22.18 -4.13 29.91
C LEU A 554 -22.44 -2.62 29.95
N GLY A 555 -23.72 -2.23 29.96
CA GLY A 555 -24.11 -0.82 30.01
C GLY A 555 -23.57 -0.14 31.27
N TYR A 556 -23.78 -0.76 32.44
CA TYR A 556 -23.32 -0.22 33.71
C TYR A 556 -21.79 -0.09 33.75
N SER A 557 -21.05 -1.14 33.37
CA SER A 557 -19.59 -1.10 33.36
C SER A 557 -19.05 -0.02 32.43
N LYS A 558 -19.61 0.15 31.22
CA LYS A 558 -19.19 1.20 30.28
C LYS A 558 -19.57 2.60 30.75
N LYS A 559 -20.74 2.79 31.38
CA LYS A 559 -21.10 4.08 32.01
C LYS A 559 -20.13 4.45 33.12
N ILE A 560 -19.72 3.49 33.94
CA ILE A 560 -18.71 3.73 34.99
C ILE A 560 -17.34 4.06 34.37
N CYS A 561 -16.95 3.42 33.26
CA CYS A 561 -15.74 3.79 32.53
C CYS A 561 -15.77 5.27 32.09
N GLU A 562 -16.91 5.76 31.63
CA GLU A 562 -17.08 7.18 31.29
C GLU A 562 -16.99 8.09 32.52
N GLN A 563 -17.60 7.70 33.64
CA GLN A 563 -17.50 8.44 34.89
C GLN A 563 -16.06 8.48 35.45
N ILE A 564 -15.28 7.40 35.28
CA ILE A 564 -13.85 7.37 35.58
C ILE A 564 -13.11 8.42 34.74
N ILE A 565 -13.38 8.50 33.44
CA ILE A 565 -12.79 9.52 32.56
C ILE A 565 -13.15 10.93 33.04
N HIS A 566 -14.42 11.17 33.41
CA HIS A 566 -14.85 12.46 33.95
C HIS A 566 -14.17 12.81 35.28
N PHE A 567 -13.97 11.82 36.15
CA PHE A 567 -13.26 11.95 37.41
C PHE A 567 -11.80 12.39 37.19
N TYR A 568 -11.04 11.67 36.35
CA TYR A 568 -9.64 12.00 36.06
C TYR A 568 -9.46 13.32 35.30
N ASN A 569 -10.40 13.67 34.41
CA ASN A 569 -10.36 14.95 33.71
C ASN A 569 -10.43 16.19 34.62
N LYS A 570 -11.09 16.09 35.79
CA LYS A 570 -11.10 17.22 36.75
C LYS A 570 -9.78 17.34 37.49
N ASN A 571 -9.13 16.21 37.74
CA ASN A 571 -7.90 16.15 38.52
C ASN A 571 -6.64 16.36 37.66
N SER A 572 -6.78 16.43 36.33
CA SER A 572 -5.68 16.73 35.42
C SER A 572 -5.86 18.05 34.68
N LYS A 573 -4.79 18.86 34.63
CA LYS A 573 -4.73 20.11 33.87
C LYS A 573 -3.91 20.01 32.59
N LYS A 574 -3.14 18.93 32.39
CA LYS A 574 -2.08 18.85 31.37
C LYS A 574 -2.46 17.99 30.14
N ASN A 575 -3.21 16.91 30.32
CA ASN A 575 -3.74 16.08 29.24
C ASN A 575 -5.25 16.23 29.10
N TYR A 576 -5.81 15.78 27.98
CA TYR A 576 -7.25 15.66 27.82
C TYR A 576 -7.69 14.21 27.66
N MET A 577 -8.88 13.89 28.17
CA MET A 577 -9.50 12.58 27.97
C MET A 577 -10.90 12.73 27.37
N ASN A 578 -11.09 12.19 26.17
CA ASN A 578 -12.38 12.25 25.47
C ASN A 578 -13.05 10.87 25.45
N ILE A 579 -14.37 10.86 25.37
CA ILE A 579 -15.18 9.65 25.22
C ILE A 579 -15.84 9.72 23.84
N VAL A 580 -15.96 8.59 23.13
CA VAL A 580 -16.71 8.52 21.89
C VAL A 580 -17.77 7.42 21.99
N ARG A 581 -19.06 7.81 22.00
CA ARG A 581 -20.20 6.89 21.98
C ARG A 581 -20.71 6.69 20.55
N PHE A 582 -20.95 5.44 20.20
CA PHE A 582 -21.68 5.05 18.99
C PHE A 582 -22.46 3.75 19.23
N GLY A 583 -23.35 3.44 18.28
CA GLY A 583 -24.21 2.25 18.34
C GLY A 583 -23.53 1.00 17.80
N ASN A 584 -24.31 0.12 17.18
CA ASN A 584 -23.81 -1.10 16.61
C ASN A 584 -22.94 -0.81 15.37
N VAL A 585 -21.92 -1.65 15.17
CA VAL A 585 -21.05 -1.59 13.99
C VAL A 585 -21.31 -2.81 13.13
N PHE A 586 -21.61 -2.56 11.86
CA PHE A 586 -21.87 -3.61 10.87
C PHE A 586 -20.65 -4.51 10.71
N GLY A 587 -20.85 -5.84 10.72
CA GLY A 587 -19.77 -6.82 10.56
C GLY A 587 -18.79 -6.92 11.73
N SER A 588 -19.14 -6.40 12.92
CA SER A 588 -18.32 -6.63 14.11
C SER A 588 -18.45 -8.06 14.63
N SER A 589 -17.37 -8.62 15.21
CA SER A 589 -17.33 -10.03 15.64
C SER A 589 -18.48 -10.36 16.61
N GLY A 590 -19.18 -11.47 16.36
CA GLY A 590 -20.32 -11.92 17.17
C GLY A 590 -21.51 -10.95 17.19
N SER A 591 -21.71 -10.18 16.12
CA SER A 591 -22.89 -9.33 15.95
C SER A 591 -24.08 -10.11 15.39
N ALA A 592 -25.31 -9.59 15.58
CA ALA A 592 -26.53 -10.19 15.04
C ALA A 592 -26.47 -10.37 13.51
N ILE A 593 -25.83 -9.43 12.80
CA ILE A 593 -25.70 -9.48 11.34
C ILE A 593 -24.78 -10.62 10.89
N THR A 594 -23.65 -10.81 11.57
CA THR A 594 -22.75 -11.94 11.29
C THR A 594 -23.49 -13.26 11.50
N LYS A 595 -24.27 -13.35 12.59
CA LYS A 595 -25.12 -14.53 12.85
C LYS A 595 -26.18 -14.74 11.78
N PHE A 596 -26.86 -13.69 11.32
CA PHE A 596 -27.84 -13.82 10.23
C PHE A 596 -27.20 -14.34 8.95
N ILE A 597 -26.00 -13.87 8.61
CA ILE A 597 -25.29 -14.33 7.42
C ILE A 597 -24.86 -15.80 7.57
N GLU A 598 -24.36 -16.20 8.74
CA GLU A 598 -24.06 -17.61 9.05
C GLU A 598 -25.32 -18.48 8.91
N GLN A 599 -26.45 -18.06 9.51
CA GLN A 599 -27.72 -18.78 9.43
C GLN A 599 -28.22 -18.89 7.99
N ILE A 600 -28.19 -17.80 7.23
CA ILE A 600 -28.59 -17.79 5.82
C ILE A 600 -27.72 -18.74 4.99
N ASN A 601 -26.41 -18.72 5.21
CA ASN A 601 -25.47 -19.56 4.48
C ASN A 601 -25.61 -21.06 4.81
N ASN A 602 -26.03 -21.36 6.03
CA ASN A 602 -26.31 -22.73 6.48
C ASN A 602 -27.75 -23.18 6.21
N ASN A 603 -28.57 -22.36 5.53
CA ASN A 603 -30.02 -22.59 5.35
C ASN A 603 -30.78 -22.79 6.67
N GLU A 604 -30.30 -22.18 7.76
CA GLU A 604 -30.95 -22.17 9.07
C GLU A 604 -31.99 -21.02 9.17
N PRO A 605 -33.03 -21.17 10.02
CA PRO A 605 -33.94 -20.07 10.31
C PRO A 605 -33.26 -18.87 10.97
N LEU A 606 -33.63 -17.67 10.53
CA LEU A 606 -33.16 -16.40 11.10
C LEU A 606 -33.74 -16.18 12.49
N THR A 607 -32.88 -16.13 13.51
CA THR A 607 -33.33 -15.97 14.91
C THR A 607 -33.46 -14.50 15.31
N ILE A 608 -34.67 -14.03 15.57
CA ILE A 608 -34.98 -12.64 15.94
C ILE A 608 -35.38 -12.59 17.41
N THR A 609 -34.81 -11.67 18.19
CA THR A 609 -35.17 -11.55 19.61
C THR A 609 -36.54 -10.90 19.79
N ASN A 610 -36.83 -9.86 19.03
CA ASN A 610 -38.16 -9.26 18.97
C ASN A 610 -38.35 -8.51 17.64
N LYS A 611 -39.52 -8.64 17.01
CA LYS A 611 -39.80 -8.00 15.70
C LYS A 611 -39.80 -6.47 15.75
N SER A 612 -40.07 -5.87 16.90
CA SER A 612 -40.08 -4.41 17.09
C SER A 612 -38.72 -3.86 17.54
N ALA A 613 -37.69 -4.70 17.71
CA ALA A 613 -36.39 -4.25 18.18
C ALA A 613 -35.67 -3.40 17.12
N THR A 614 -35.14 -2.24 17.54
CA THR A 614 -34.37 -1.34 16.66
C THR A 614 -32.96 -1.09 17.18
N ARG A 615 -31.99 -0.92 16.28
CA ARG A 615 -30.61 -0.56 16.62
C ARG A 615 -30.07 0.51 15.68
N PHE A 616 -29.15 1.33 16.19
CA PHE A 616 -28.36 2.23 15.37
C PHE A 616 -27.18 1.47 14.76
N PHE A 617 -26.88 1.71 13.49
CA PHE A 617 -25.80 1.03 12.78
C PHE A 617 -24.90 2.00 12.04
N MET A 618 -23.61 1.69 11.97
CA MET A 618 -22.65 2.37 11.10
C MET A 618 -21.66 1.34 10.59
N THR A 619 -20.99 1.59 9.46
CA THR A 619 -19.92 0.70 9.03
C THR A 619 -18.71 0.82 9.97
N ILE A 620 -17.89 -0.23 10.02
CA ILE A 620 -16.67 -0.23 10.83
C ILE A 620 -15.69 0.86 10.43
N LEU A 621 -15.59 1.12 9.12
CA LEU A 621 -14.67 2.11 8.57
C LEU A 621 -15.05 3.51 9.02
N GLU A 622 -16.34 3.85 8.95
CA GLU A 622 -16.86 5.16 9.33
C GLU A 622 -16.76 5.38 10.84
N ALA A 623 -17.14 4.38 11.65
CA ALA A 623 -17.07 4.49 13.10
C ALA A 623 -15.62 4.72 13.56
N CYS A 624 -14.68 3.91 13.07
CA CYS A 624 -13.26 4.04 13.40
C CYS A 624 -12.67 5.36 12.88
N TYR A 625 -13.08 5.79 11.69
CA TYR A 625 -12.66 7.08 11.13
C TYR A 625 -13.11 8.24 12.00
N LEU A 626 -14.39 8.26 12.39
CA LEU A 626 -14.94 9.33 13.22
C LEU A 626 -14.31 9.34 14.62
N VAL A 627 -14.03 8.17 15.21
CA VAL A 627 -13.28 8.07 16.47
C VAL A 627 -11.93 8.77 16.34
N ILE A 628 -11.15 8.44 15.31
CA ILE A 628 -9.84 9.07 15.09
C ILE A 628 -10.02 10.56 14.77
N LYS A 629 -11.04 10.94 14.00
CA LYS A 629 -11.33 12.33 13.62
C LYS A 629 -11.56 13.22 14.84
N THR A 630 -12.10 12.68 15.94
CA THR A 630 -12.27 13.44 17.19
C THR A 630 -10.96 14.04 17.72
N THR A 631 -9.81 13.40 17.44
CA THR A 631 -8.48 13.91 17.81
C THR A 631 -8.13 15.25 17.17
N SER A 632 -8.80 15.60 16.05
CA SER A 632 -8.53 16.83 15.30
C SER A 632 -9.40 18.01 15.72
N PHE A 633 -10.41 17.79 16.56
CA PHE A 633 -11.28 18.86 17.04
C PHE A 633 -10.63 19.59 18.21
N LYS A 634 -10.83 20.92 18.28
CA LYS A 634 -10.42 21.76 19.41
C LYS A 634 -11.40 21.62 20.60
N ILE A 635 -11.83 20.39 20.90
CA ILE A 635 -12.79 20.07 21.95
C ILE A 635 -12.16 19.00 22.85
N ARG A 636 -12.06 19.31 24.14
CA ARG A 636 -11.35 18.51 25.15
C ARG A 636 -12.27 18.17 26.31
N ASN A 637 -12.03 17.03 26.95
CA ASN A 637 -12.73 16.56 28.15
C ASN A 637 -14.24 16.42 27.94
N LYS A 638 -14.65 15.95 26.76
CA LYS A 638 -16.07 15.79 26.37
C LYS A 638 -16.40 14.37 25.94
N THR A 639 -17.70 14.07 26.02
CA THR A 639 -18.31 12.90 25.43
C THR A 639 -18.84 13.23 24.05
N PHE A 640 -18.18 12.71 23.02
CA PHE A 640 -18.64 12.78 21.64
C PHE A 640 -19.68 11.70 21.37
N ILE A 641 -20.63 12.05 20.51
CA ILE A 641 -21.68 11.15 20.03
C ILE A 641 -21.63 11.18 18.51
N LEU A 642 -21.44 10.02 17.90
CA LEU A 642 -21.46 9.92 16.45
C LEU A 642 -22.89 10.02 15.94
N ASN A 643 -23.07 10.71 14.81
CA ASN A 643 -24.34 10.72 14.11
C ASN A 643 -24.57 9.34 13.48
N MET A 644 -25.35 8.51 14.16
CA MET A 644 -25.68 7.17 13.68
C MET A 644 -26.92 7.17 12.79
N GLY A 645 -27.41 8.32 12.32
CA GLY A 645 -28.68 8.49 11.59
C GLY A 645 -29.89 7.84 12.28
N ASN A 646 -30.89 7.41 11.52
CA ASN A 646 -32.08 6.76 12.06
C ASN A 646 -31.81 5.32 12.54
N PRO A 647 -32.49 4.86 13.61
CA PRO A 647 -32.42 3.47 14.03
C PRO A 647 -33.11 2.57 13.01
N ILE A 648 -32.66 1.32 12.93
CA ILE A 648 -33.12 0.33 11.95
C ILE A 648 -33.78 -0.82 12.69
N ASN A 649 -34.92 -1.28 12.18
CA ASN A 649 -35.59 -2.48 12.66
C ASN A 649 -34.76 -3.74 12.31
N ILE A 650 -34.50 -4.57 13.32
CA ILE A 650 -33.65 -5.77 13.17
C ILE A 650 -34.34 -6.86 12.35
N TYR A 651 -35.66 -7.01 12.47
CA TYR A 651 -36.44 -7.94 11.67
C TYR A 651 -36.42 -7.54 10.18
N GLU A 652 -36.68 -6.28 9.86
CA GLU A 652 -36.60 -5.77 8.48
C GLU A 652 -35.20 -5.94 7.89
N LEU A 653 -34.14 -5.72 8.69
CA LEU A 653 -32.77 -5.94 8.24
C LEU A 653 -32.50 -7.42 7.93
N ALA A 654 -32.97 -8.32 8.78
CA ALA A 654 -32.84 -9.76 8.57
C ALA A 654 -33.63 -10.21 7.33
N GLN A 655 -34.84 -9.68 7.13
CA GLN A 655 -35.65 -9.91 5.94
C GLN A 655 -34.94 -9.46 4.67
N LYS A 656 -34.38 -8.24 4.64
CA LYS A 656 -33.60 -7.74 3.49
C LYS A 656 -32.40 -8.63 3.16
N LEU A 657 -31.73 -9.20 4.16
CA LEU A 657 -30.62 -10.14 3.94
C LEU A 657 -31.12 -11.48 3.38
N GLY A 658 -32.23 -12.00 3.88
CA GLY A 658 -32.89 -13.20 3.35
C GLY A 658 -33.38 -13.00 1.91
N GLU A 659 -33.97 -11.85 1.59
CA GLU A 659 -34.40 -11.49 0.23
C GLU A 659 -33.19 -11.38 -0.71
N TYR A 660 -32.08 -10.84 -0.22
CA TYR A 660 -30.83 -10.81 -0.96
C TYR A 660 -30.37 -12.24 -1.31
N LYS A 661 -30.40 -13.18 -0.36
CA LYS A 661 -30.12 -14.61 -0.62
C LYS A 661 -31.09 -15.22 -1.62
N LYS A 662 -32.39 -15.00 -1.46
CA LYS A 662 -33.42 -15.54 -2.36
C LYS A 662 -33.24 -15.09 -3.81
N ASN A 663 -32.72 -13.87 -4.02
CA ASN A 663 -32.36 -13.38 -5.36
C ASN A 663 -31.13 -14.09 -5.97
N LEU A 664 -30.29 -14.72 -5.15
CA LEU A 664 -29.14 -15.52 -5.59
C LEU A 664 -29.49 -16.99 -5.77
N ASP A 665 -30.38 -17.47 -4.91
CA ASP A 665 -30.80 -18.86 -4.79
C ASP A 665 -32.33 -18.90 -4.66
N PRO A 666 -33.07 -19.02 -5.78
CA PRO A 666 -34.54 -18.97 -5.77
C PRO A 666 -35.22 -20.04 -4.91
N GLU A 667 -34.53 -21.15 -4.64
CA GLU A 667 -35.00 -22.23 -3.76
C GLU A 667 -34.87 -21.89 -2.27
N TYR A 668 -34.12 -20.84 -1.92
CA TYR A 668 -33.97 -20.41 -0.55
C TYR A 668 -35.28 -19.85 0.02
N GLU A 669 -35.74 -20.49 1.10
CA GLU A 669 -36.92 -20.07 1.86
C GLU A 669 -36.51 -19.27 3.11
N ILE A 670 -36.99 -18.03 3.22
CA ILE A 670 -36.71 -17.18 4.37
C ILE A 670 -37.58 -17.63 5.54
N LYS A 671 -36.96 -18.27 6.55
CA LYS A 671 -37.63 -18.70 7.79
C LYS A 671 -37.19 -17.83 8.96
N PHE A 672 -38.13 -17.52 9.86
CA PHE A 672 -37.85 -16.76 11.07
C PHE A 672 -38.25 -17.55 12.32
N ILE A 673 -37.42 -17.47 13.36
CA ILE A 673 -37.74 -17.94 14.71
C ILE A 673 -37.63 -16.77 15.67
N GLU A 674 -38.71 -16.47 16.40
CA GLU A 674 -38.68 -15.45 17.45
C GLU A 674 -38.25 -16.10 18.78
N THR A 675 -37.12 -15.63 19.32
CA THR A 675 -36.51 -16.23 20.53
C THR A 675 -36.86 -15.48 21.81
N GLY A 676 -37.59 -14.37 21.71
CA GLY A 676 -37.82 -13.45 22.82
C GLY A 676 -36.59 -12.58 23.15
N LEU A 677 -36.85 -11.46 23.83
CA LEU A 677 -35.80 -10.58 24.34
C LEU A 677 -35.01 -11.29 25.45
N LYS A 678 -33.68 -11.23 25.37
CA LYS A 678 -32.84 -11.76 26.44
C LYS A 678 -32.95 -10.89 27.68
N LYS A 679 -32.67 -11.46 28.86
CA LYS A 679 -32.61 -10.72 30.13
C LYS A 679 -31.76 -9.46 29.97
N ASN A 680 -32.31 -8.31 30.37
CA ASN A 680 -31.67 -6.99 30.31
C ASN A 680 -31.31 -6.47 28.89
N GLU A 681 -31.81 -7.11 27.84
CA GLU A 681 -31.78 -6.58 26.47
C GLU A 681 -32.82 -5.46 26.30
N LYS A 682 -32.46 -4.38 25.61
CA LYS A 682 -33.39 -3.29 25.31
C LYS A 682 -34.11 -3.52 24.00
N LEU A 683 -35.38 -3.11 23.94
CA LEU A 683 -36.11 -3.05 22.68
C LEU A 683 -35.53 -1.97 21.75
N HIS A 684 -35.31 -0.76 22.28
CA HIS A 684 -34.72 0.36 21.56
C HIS A 684 -33.52 0.94 22.32
N GLU A 685 -32.42 1.19 21.62
CA GLU A 685 -31.26 1.90 22.17
C GLU A 685 -31.43 3.42 22.07
N LYS A 686 -30.65 4.15 22.87
CA LYS A 686 -30.55 5.62 22.77
C LYS A 686 -29.08 6.02 22.76
N LEU A 687 -28.74 7.01 21.94
CA LEU A 687 -27.36 7.49 21.80
C LEU A 687 -26.93 8.40 22.97
N HIS A 688 -27.89 9.05 23.62
CA HIS A 688 -27.68 9.98 24.73
C HIS A 688 -28.82 9.93 25.75
N GLU A 689 -28.57 10.45 26.94
CA GLU A 689 -29.57 10.60 28.00
C GLU A 689 -30.48 11.80 27.75
N LYS A 690 -31.71 11.76 28.30
CA LYS A 690 -32.64 12.89 28.25
C LYS A 690 -32.04 14.17 28.85
N LYS A 691 -31.21 14.05 29.89
CA LYS A 691 -30.54 15.19 30.55
C LYS A 691 -29.32 15.72 29.79
N GLU A 692 -28.77 14.99 28.82
CA GLU A 692 -27.59 15.40 28.07
C GLU A 692 -27.95 16.41 26.96
N LYS A 693 -27.35 17.61 27.00
CA LYS A 693 -27.52 18.66 26.00
C LYS A 693 -26.46 18.53 24.91
N LEU A 694 -26.88 18.13 23.71
CA LEU A 694 -25.98 17.95 22.58
C LEU A 694 -25.66 19.27 21.87
N ARG A 695 -24.38 19.46 21.56
CA ARG A 695 -23.90 20.53 20.68
C ARG A 695 -23.26 19.90 19.45
N LYS A 696 -23.55 20.46 18.28
CA LYS A 696 -23.06 19.97 17.01
C LYS A 696 -21.61 20.42 16.80
N VAL A 697 -20.72 19.48 16.46
CA VAL A 697 -19.37 19.81 15.95
C VAL A 697 -19.44 19.96 14.44
N ASN A 698 -20.05 18.99 13.77
CA ASN A 698 -20.34 18.98 12.34
C ASN A 698 -21.52 18.04 12.05
N HIS A 699 -21.76 17.68 10.78
CA HIS A 699 -22.88 16.78 10.42
C HIS A 699 -22.78 15.38 11.05
N ASN A 700 -21.57 14.88 11.31
CA ASN A 700 -21.31 13.50 11.71
C ASN A 700 -20.98 13.34 13.20
N VAL A 701 -20.71 14.42 13.92
CA VAL A 701 -20.25 14.38 15.32
C VAL A 701 -20.91 15.47 16.15
N PHE A 702 -21.43 15.06 17.30
CA PHE A 702 -21.95 15.91 18.37
C PHE A 702 -21.08 15.73 19.62
N TYR A 703 -21.20 16.63 20.59
CA TYR A 703 -20.66 16.45 21.93
C TYR A 703 -21.68 16.84 23.00
N VAL A 704 -21.61 16.19 24.15
CA VAL A 704 -22.39 16.53 25.34
C VAL A 704 -21.79 17.78 25.99
N SER A 705 -22.58 18.85 26.10
CA SER A 705 -22.10 20.14 26.58
C SER A 705 -22.15 20.30 28.10
N ASN A 706 -23.18 19.76 28.73
CA ASN A 706 -23.38 19.79 30.19
C ASN A 706 -22.81 18.54 30.86
N ASN A 707 -22.25 18.71 32.06
CA ASN A 707 -21.77 17.58 32.86
C ASN A 707 -22.16 17.78 34.32
N ASN A 708 -23.33 17.27 34.70
CA ASN A 708 -23.78 17.24 36.09
C ASN A 708 -23.22 15.97 36.74
N PHE A 709 -21.97 16.02 37.18
CA PHE A 709 -21.27 14.88 37.77
C PHE A 709 -20.79 15.20 39.19
N SER A 710 -21.27 14.45 40.18
CA SER A 710 -20.86 14.62 41.58
C SER A 710 -19.59 13.83 41.89
N TYR A 711 -18.45 14.53 41.88
CA TYR A 711 -17.13 13.96 42.10
C TYR A 711 -16.98 13.28 43.46
N HIS A 712 -17.44 13.93 44.53
CA HIS A 712 -17.31 13.38 45.89
C HIS A 712 -18.12 12.08 46.03
N LYS A 713 -19.38 12.08 45.54
CA LYS A 713 -20.25 10.91 45.58
C LYS A 713 -19.68 9.77 44.74
N PHE A 714 -19.17 10.08 43.54
CA PHE A 714 -18.54 9.08 42.68
C PHE A 714 -17.31 8.46 43.34
N ASN A 715 -16.40 9.29 43.86
CA ASN A 715 -15.17 8.80 44.48
C ASN A 715 -15.46 7.85 45.65
N LYS A 716 -16.41 8.22 46.53
CA LYS A 716 -16.82 7.38 47.67
C LYS A 716 -17.34 6.01 47.22
N LEU A 717 -18.28 5.99 46.27
CA LEU A 717 -18.89 4.74 45.81
C LEU A 717 -17.93 3.89 44.97
N PHE A 718 -17.10 4.54 44.15
CA PHE A 718 -16.10 3.88 43.33
C PHE A 718 -15.00 3.21 44.17
N LEU A 719 -14.47 3.90 45.19
CA LEU A 719 -13.50 3.31 46.12
C LEU A 719 -14.09 2.12 46.89
N ASN A 720 -15.39 2.19 47.25
CA ASN A 720 -16.07 1.07 47.87
C ASN A 720 -16.16 -0.14 46.93
N LEU A 721 -16.53 0.07 45.66
CA LEU A 721 -16.53 -0.98 44.65
C LEU A 721 -15.12 -1.56 44.45
N GLU A 722 -14.12 -0.71 44.26
CA GLU A 722 -12.73 -1.12 44.00
C GLU A 722 -12.16 -2.00 45.11
N LYS A 723 -12.38 -1.63 46.38
CA LYS A 723 -11.89 -2.41 47.52
C LYS A 723 -12.60 -3.75 47.67
N ASN A 724 -13.89 -3.80 47.36
CA ASN A 724 -14.73 -4.90 47.81
C ASN A 724 -15.28 -5.81 46.71
N TYR A 725 -15.15 -5.45 45.43
CA TYR A 725 -15.80 -6.23 44.36
C TYR A 725 -15.41 -7.72 44.40
N LYS A 726 -14.16 -8.05 44.75
CA LYS A 726 -13.67 -9.43 44.86
C LYS A 726 -14.42 -10.28 45.89
N TYR A 727 -14.96 -9.65 46.94
CA TYR A 727 -15.67 -10.31 48.04
C TYR A 727 -17.20 -10.24 47.88
N TYR A 728 -17.70 -9.54 46.86
CA TYR A 728 -19.13 -9.36 46.66
C TYR A 728 -19.72 -10.44 45.77
N SER A 729 -20.95 -10.85 46.09
CA SER A 729 -21.78 -11.65 45.18
C SER A 729 -22.12 -10.84 43.92
N SER A 730 -22.40 -11.53 42.82
CA SER A 730 -22.78 -10.88 41.55
C SER A 730 -23.94 -9.89 41.71
N GLY A 731 -24.95 -10.22 42.53
CA GLY A 731 -26.08 -9.33 42.82
C GLY A 731 -25.66 -8.05 43.54
N LYS A 732 -24.79 -8.17 44.56
CA LYS A 732 -24.27 -7.01 45.29
C LYS A 732 -23.41 -6.12 44.40
N ILE A 733 -22.58 -6.70 43.53
CA ILE A 733 -21.82 -5.94 42.54
C ILE A 733 -22.78 -5.16 41.63
N ILE A 734 -23.78 -5.82 41.04
CA ILE A 734 -24.76 -5.16 40.16
C ILE A 734 -25.43 -3.98 40.87
N ASN A 735 -25.84 -4.13 42.13
CA ASN A 735 -26.43 -3.04 42.91
C ASN A 735 -25.46 -1.86 43.06
N CYS A 736 -24.19 -2.12 43.40
CA CYS A 736 -23.16 -1.08 43.43
C CYS A 736 -22.97 -0.40 42.07
N LEU A 737 -22.95 -1.17 40.97
CA LEU A 737 -22.82 -0.60 39.62
C LEU A 737 -24.00 0.32 39.29
N GLN A 738 -25.23 -0.08 39.64
CA GLN A 738 -26.44 0.71 39.45
C GLN A 738 -26.40 2.02 40.25
N GLU A 739 -25.99 1.96 41.52
CA GLU A 739 -25.85 3.14 42.37
C GLU A 739 -24.83 4.14 41.82
N ILE A 740 -23.67 3.66 41.38
CA ILE A 740 -22.64 4.51 40.79
C ILE A 740 -23.16 5.17 39.50
N CYS A 741 -23.88 4.44 38.65
CA CYS A 741 -24.41 4.97 37.38
C CYS A 741 -25.48 6.07 37.55
N LYS A 742 -26.10 6.20 38.74
CA LYS A 742 -27.08 7.27 39.02
C LYS A 742 -26.44 8.64 39.23
N ILE A 743 -25.12 8.70 39.43
CA ILE A 743 -24.33 9.93 39.59
C ILE A 743 -24.09 10.58 38.24
#